data_AF-A0AB39ZJS5-F1
#
_entry.id   AF-A0AB39ZJS5-F1
#
_cell.length_a   1.000
_cell.length_b   1.000
_cell.length_c   1.000
_cell.angle_alpha   90.00
_cell.angle_beta   90.00
_cell.angle_gamma   90.00
#
_symmetry.space_group_name_H-M   'P 1'
#
loop_
_entity.id
_entity.type
_entity.pdbx_description
1 polymer ?
#
loop_
_entity_poly.entity_id
_entity_poly.type
_entity_poly.pdbx_seq_one_letter_code
_entity_poly.pdbx_strand_id
1 'polypeptide(L)'
;MFMFRNCAVLLVIGSICCLIYGLFNLHVEVEPNACRMTYMFGEPMFAKVGVKDGDQYPNYGLYYYYEGVRQPLDPLKRRMTGAPVIFVPGNAGSYKQVRSLASVALRKAMSDDAGIHLDYYTIDYDEELSALYGGYLPRQRNYLKLCIRTILSIYEGRAEQPSIVLIGHSMGGKLAQSVLVDPAIGQHINTIVSISTPLDQPVLNLDAELEYFYDQTNAMLSKLRTATVPTMTTNVCDSLHQRPPSVQRMASQDSSARLDNVLIISTGGGNRDLLVRPGLTSSRFNDLHAMTSAIPKVSLSCDHLSAVWCLQFMQTINHFLFSIAYVREDRSSIVFGTNKQRNLQSALATFVKPRRRQQSTQRFGAAGNWHEERRLVINKYFTNGLKGTFFDLVGLLRQERYKKTAIEALNVDDEDWLFGCSALDNNKTAQLYCEKATSLMHLVQRLPNEDRDPRSIAILDLHNLRKTYVQWTHVLVRLPPSTKRIGYNLDIYDPQERVTDIKMPRWYTMARLPIINETLQGTLHHRLRISEMVDPYQSIRVIVEPLQCISSEYRVTARICVPWAAGFERFQTLKSFDQKPQLYVNVPTLVPRHYNTTLNPVTLDLYLDPTCRYRISYEYSYSSALSRLVLEFYGWMPAHLVCVLLIVLRKQVETFHQVGTFRSLRPYVGYMQYTSLYVVTACRLLKKLIITSSMLPEPEPLDYSINVSIVIHCAAIALSLLATLGTWLALTLYGNAFYRLALRITRLSQPTSNVMISIMTHLPITFGILTIATAVGTCSGVGLLLAFIFYFLMLSNAYKDYLEDFLWQKAANLVRGMPAAGAAEEPSSCEDAAKEQNAEQEALEQKGGQQEEDEDPEPCVGLHNFSFHVTLLLMLLMQLLLNSPSSLAWVRNRRHGIDLPDPSLYPSIVVLASLSLLLQLRAPQKCQGYWMLSLVFYVLAGVVLLYCQAAIYRLTFVIAGAFALLSAHQSLWILWRRLSQI
;
A
#
# COMPACT_ATOMS: atom_id res chain seq x y z
N MET A 1 20.14 7.37 -34.81
CA MET A 1 20.47 7.90 -33.45
C MET A 1 19.58 9.08 -33.03
N PHE A 2 19.32 10.08 -33.88
CA PHE A 2 18.45 11.22 -33.56
C PHE A 2 16.99 10.85 -33.23
N MET A 3 16.35 9.97 -34.00
CA MET A 3 14.96 9.54 -33.74
C MET A 3 14.81 8.83 -32.39
N PHE A 4 15.77 7.98 -32.02
CA PHE A 4 15.79 7.30 -30.71
C PHE A 4 15.91 8.28 -29.55
N ARG A 5 16.77 9.29 -29.68
CA ARG A 5 16.93 10.35 -28.67
C ARG A 5 15.62 11.12 -28.46
N ASN A 6 14.96 11.54 -29.53
CA ASN A 6 13.70 12.28 -29.44
C ASN A 6 12.59 11.41 -28.83
N CYS A 7 12.50 10.13 -29.22
CA CYS A 7 11.56 9.17 -28.64
C CYS A 7 11.79 8.98 -27.13
N ALA A 8 13.05 8.84 -26.70
CA ALA A 8 13.37 8.69 -25.29
C ALA A 8 13.03 9.94 -24.46
N VAL A 9 13.25 11.14 -24.99
CA VAL A 9 12.85 12.39 -24.32
C VAL A 9 11.33 12.47 -24.17
N LEU A 10 10.58 12.14 -25.22
CA LEU A 10 9.12 12.08 -25.16
C LEU A 10 8.63 11.05 -24.14
N LEU A 11 9.31 9.90 -24.02
CA LEU A 11 8.97 8.87 -23.05
C LEU A 11 9.22 9.33 -21.61
N VAL A 12 10.32 10.07 -21.35
CA VAL A 12 10.61 10.68 -20.04
C VAL A 12 9.53 11.69 -19.66
N ILE A 13 9.17 12.60 -20.58
CA ILE A 13 8.11 13.60 -20.37
C ILE A 13 6.76 12.89 -20.14
N GLY A 14 6.41 11.92 -20.98
CA GLY A 14 5.19 11.13 -20.83
C GLY A 14 5.12 10.42 -19.48
N SER A 15 6.23 9.81 -19.03
CA SER A 15 6.27 9.05 -17.77
C SER A 15 6.07 9.94 -16.53
N ILE A 16 6.65 11.15 -16.50
CA ILE A 16 6.44 12.08 -15.38
C ILE A 16 5.02 12.67 -15.40
N CYS A 17 4.47 12.99 -16.57
CA CYS A 17 3.07 13.40 -16.70
C CYS A 17 2.12 12.29 -16.23
N CYS A 18 2.40 11.03 -16.58
CA CYS A 18 1.66 9.87 -16.10
C CYS A 18 1.73 9.72 -14.57
N LEU A 19 2.91 9.89 -13.97
CA LEU A 19 3.09 9.85 -12.51
C LEU A 19 2.27 10.96 -11.82
N ILE A 20 2.41 12.20 -12.29
CA ILE A 20 1.69 13.36 -11.74
C ILE A 20 0.18 13.17 -11.89
N TYR A 21 -0.29 12.75 -13.05
CA TYR A 21 -1.70 12.47 -13.30
C TYR A 21 -2.22 11.34 -12.39
N GLY A 22 -1.45 10.26 -12.22
CA GLY A 22 -1.76 9.18 -11.29
C GLY A 22 -1.88 9.65 -9.84
N LEU A 23 -0.95 10.51 -9.38
CA LEU A 23 -0.98 11.12 -8.05
C LEU A 23 -2.24 11.99 -7.82
N PHE A 24 -2.61 12.83 -8.79
CA PHE A 24 -3.83 13.63 -8.71
C PHE A 24 -5.11 12.78 -8.71
N ASN A 25 -5.05 11.60 -9.33
CA ASN A 25 -6.20 10.70 -9.50
C ASN A 25 -6.20 9.50 -8.53
N LEU A 26 -5.42 9.53 -7.45
CA LEU A 26 -5.41 8.51 -6.40
C LEU A 26 -6.81 8.21 -5.82
N HIS A 27 -7.69 9.21 -5.84
CA HIS A 27 -9.03 9.10 -5.29
C HIS A 27 -10.10 8.74 -6.33
N VAL A 28 -9.73 8.41 -7.58
CA VAL A 28 -10.71 8.13 -8.65
C VAL A 28 -11.59 6.91 -8.38
N GLU A 29 -11.02 5.85 -7.79
CA GLU A 29 -11.77 4.63 -7.43
C GLU A 29 -12.31 4.65 -5.98
N VAL A 30 -12.07 5.74 -5.25
CA VAL A 30 -12.41 5.83 -3.82
C VAL A 30 -13.88 6.22 -3.70
N GLU A 31 -14.70 5.25 -3.31
CA GLU A 31 -16.13 5.41 -3.01
C GLU A 31 -16.34 6.41 -1.85
N PRO A 32 -17.48 7.11 -1.75
CA PRO A 32 -17.78 7.95 -0.60
C PRO A 32 -17.85 7.12 0.70
N ASN A 33 -17.61 7.77 1.84
CA ASN A 33 -17.68 7.08 3.13
C ASN A 33 -19.14 6.79 3.53
N ALA A 34 -19.60 5.56 3.29
CA ALA A 34 -20.93 5.09 3.71
C ALA A 34 -20.94 4.50 5.14
N CYS A 35 -19.79 4.51 5.81
CA CYS A 35 -19.66 3.97 7.15
C CYS A 35 -20.39 4.83 8.19
N ARG A 36 -21.16 4.20 9.08
CA ARG A 36 -21.81 4.90 10.19
C ARG A 36 -20.85 4.99 11.38
N MET A 37 -20.84 6.16 12.01
CA MET A 37 -20.07 6.39 13.21
C MET A 37 -20.58 5.52 14.37
N THR A 38 -19.67 4.86 15.09
CA THR A 38 -19.98 4.28 16.41
C THR A 38 -20.10 5.37 17.46
N TYR A 39 -21.09 5.25 18.33
CA TYR A 39 -21.24 6.09 19.50
C TYR A 39 -21.05 5.25 20.77
N MET A 40 -20.37 5.80 21.76
CA MET A 40 -20.18 5.18 23.07
C MET A 40 -21.53 5.14 23.82
N PHE A 41 -21.79 4.09 24.58
CA PHE A 41 -23.02 3.95 25.39
C PHE A 41 -23.06 4.99 26.52
N GLY A 42 -21.94 5.23 27.17
CA GLY A 42 -21.68 6.29 28.13
C GLY A 42 -20.29 6.90 27.91
N GLU A 43 -19.76 7.56 28.93
CA GLU A 43 -18.41 8.12 28.88
C GLU A 43 -17.36 6.99 28.84
N PRO A 44 -16.47 6.96 27.83
CA PRO A 44 -15.43 5.94 27.72
C PRO A 44 -14.34 6.14 28.77
N MET A 45 -14.17 5.15 29.64
CA MET A 45 -13.17 5.16 30.70
C MET A 45 -12.13 4.05 30.48
N PHE A 46 -10.90 4.32 30.91
CA PHE A 46 -9.75 3.41 30.74
C PHE A 46 -9.05 3.22 32.09
N ALA A 47 -9.23 2.04 32.69
CA ALA A 47 -8.56 1.68 33.93
C ALA A 47 -7.17 1.13 33.64
N LYS A 48 -6.12 1.77 34.16
CA LYS A 48 -4.75 1.27 34.01
C LYS A 48 -4.59 -0.05 34.79
N VAL A 49 -4.08 -1.07 34.12
CA VAL A 49 -3.79 -2.39 34.71
C VAL A 49 -2.28 -2.48 34.96
N GLY A 50 -1.89 -2.77 36.20
CA GLY A 50 -0.49 -3.00 36.55
C GLY A 50 0.04 -4.27 35.87
N VAL A 51 1.08 -4.13 35.06
CA VAL A 51 1.73 -5.24 34.34
C VAL A 51 2.94 -5.69 35.12
N LYS A 52 3.02 -6.99 35.46
CA LYS A 52 4.21 -7.57 36.10
C LYS A 52 5.42 -7.42 35.14
N ASP A 53 6.55 -6.95 35.66
CA ASP A 53 7.75 -6.60 34.89
C ASP A 53 7.53 -5.48 33.84
N GLY A 54 6.43 -4.71 33.98
CA GLY A 54 6.08 -3.62 33.08
C GLY A 54 7.00 -2.40 33.19
N ASP A 55 7.75 -2.24 34.29
CA ASP A 55 8.63 -1.10 34.53
C ASP A 55 9.77 -0.98 33.50
N GLN A 56 10.10 -2.09 32.82
CA GLN A 56 11.04 -2.11 31.69
C GLN A 56 10.50 -1.34 30.46
N TYR A 57 9.20 -1.03 30.44
CA TYR A 57 8.49 -0.40 29.33
C TYR A 57 7.75 0.86 29.82
N PRO A 58 8.46 1.91 30.27
CA PRO A 58 7.86 3.05 30.98
C PRO A 58 6.87 3.86 30.14
N ASN A 59 7.00 3.84 28.81
CA ASN A 59 6.10 4.51 27.88
C ASN A 59 4.91 3.65 27.43
N TYR A 60 4.84 2.37 27.82
CA TYR A 60 3.73 1.49 27.45
C TYR A 60 2.75 1.30 28.60
N GLY A 61 1.49 1.04 28.24
CA GLY A 61 0.42 0.83 29.20
C GLY A 61 -0.51 -0.30 28.80
N LEU A 62 -1.08 -0.99 29.79
CA LEU A 62 -2.24 -1.86 29.61
C LEU A 62 -3.45 -1.20 30.26
N TYR A 63 -4.57 -1.16 29.53
CA TYR A 63 -5.80 -0.56 30.01
C TYR A 63 -6.98 -1.51 29.83
N TYR A 64 -7.90 -1.48 30.79
CA TYR A 64 -9.21 -2.11 30.70
C TYR A 64 -10.26 -1.05 30.37
N TYR A 65 -11.13 -1.35 29.40
CA TYR A 65 -12.15 -0.44 28.94
C TYR A 65 -13.48 -0.65 29.69
N TYR A 66 -14.13 0.44 30.12
CA TYR A 66 -15.46 0.38 30.72
C TYR A 66 -16.24 1.69 30.50
N GLU A 67 -17.56 1.62 30.66
CA GLU A 67 -18.47 2.77 30.50
C GLU A 67 -19.61 2.70 31.53
N GLY A 68 -20.19 3.85 31.87
CA GLY A 68 -21.43 3.93 32.64
C GLY A 68 -21.31 3.58 34.13
N VAL A 69 -20.09 3.44 34.66
CA VAL A 69 -19.83 3.15 36.08
C VAL A 69 -19.30 4.41 36.78
N ARG A 70 -19.91 4.78 37.92
CA ARG A 70 -19.53 5.98 38.69
C ARG A 70 -18.20 5.83 39.45
N GLN A 71 -17.85 4.61 39.85
CA GLN A 71 -16.61 4.32 40.57
C GLN A 71 -15.54 3.81 39.61
N PRO A 72 -14.27 4.21 39.77
CA PRO A 72 -13.17 3.67 38.97
C PRO A 72 -13.04 2.16 39.23
N LEU A 73 -12.97 1.39 38.14
CA LEU A 73 -12.86 -0.07 38.19
C LEU A 73 -11.38 -0.46 38.21
N ASP A 74 -10.99 -1.36 39.10
CA ASP A 74 -9.65 -1.94 39.15
C ASP A 74 -9.72 -3.45 38.85
N PRO A 75 -9.31 -3.89 37.64
CA PRO A 75 -9.41 -5.30 37.25
C PRO A 75 -8.56 -6.25 38.09
N LEU A 76 -7.55 -5.77 38.82
CA LEU A 76 -6.73 -6.60 39.70
C LEU A 76 -7.38 -6.85 41.06
N LYS A 77 -8.27 -5.94 41.50
CA LYS A 77 -8.96 -6.03 42.79
C LYS A 77 -10.37 -6.60 42.68
N ARG A 78 -10.96 -6.56 41.48
CA ARG A 78 -12.31 -7.04 41.22
C ARG A 78 -12.26 -8.36 40.47
N ARG A 79 -13.12 -9.30 40.85
CA ARG A 79 -13.31 -10.55 40.10
C ARG A 79 -13.91 -10.25 38.73
N MET A 80 -13.12 -10.43 37.68
CA MET A 80 -13.55 -10.32 36.28
C MET A 80 -14.26 -11.62 35.87
N THR A 81 -15.37 -11.52 35.12
CA THR A 81 -16.23 -12.67 34.76
C THR A 81 -16.45 -12.83 33.26
N GLY A 82 -16.16 -11.81 32.45
CA GLY A 82 -16.34 -11.85 31.00
C GLY A 82 -15.25 -12.67 30.31
N ALA A 83 -15.39 -12.83 28.98
CA ALA A 83 -14.32 -13.44 28.18
C ALA A 83 -13.30 -12.36 27.75
N PRO A 84 -11.98 -12.58 27.96
CA PRO A 84 -10.97 -11.54 27.75
C PRO A 84 -10.63 -11.32 26.26
N VAL A 85 -10.72 -10.07 25.81
CA VAL A 85 -10.33 -9.62 24.46
C VAL A 85 -9.24 -8.57 24.58
N ILE A 86 -8.15 -8.69 23.80
CA ILE A 86 -7.08 -7.69 23.77
C ILE A 86 -7.08 -7.00 22.41
N PHE A 87 -7.24 -5.68 22.42
CA PHE A 87 -7.02 -4.84 21.26
C PHE A 87 -5.55 -4.37 21.20
N VAL A 88 -4.91 -4.58 20.05
CA VAL A 88 -3.52 -4.23 19.77
C VAL A 88 -3.51 -3.14 18.69
N PRO A 89 -3.20 -1.86 19.03
CA PRO A 89 -3.16 -0.80 18.05
C PRO A 89 -1.95 -0.95 17.11
N GLY A 90 -2.05 -0.29 15.96
CA GLY A 90 -0.99 -0.28 14.95
C GLY A 90 -0.12 0.97 14.96
N ASN A 91 0.48 1.26 13.81
CA ASN A 91 1.35 2.41 13.59
C ASN A 91 0.65 3.74 13.94
N ALA A 92 1.23 4.52 14.85
CA ALA A 92 0.62 5.74 15.39
C ALA A 92 -0.82 5.55 15.94
N GLY A 93 -1.17 4.33 16.33
CA GLY A 93 -2.48 3.98 16.83
C GLY A 93 -2.61 4.25 18.33
N SER A 94 -3.70 4.92 18.72
CA SER A 94 -4.04 5.11 20.13
C SER A 94 -4.77 3.89 20.69
N TYR A 95 -4.47 3.51 21.93
CA TYR A 95 -5.21 2.49 22.67
C TYR A 95 -6.72 2.79 22.76
N LYS A 96 -7.12 4.07 22.62
CA LYS A 96 -8.51 4.54 22.64
C LYS A 96 -9.34 4.09 21.45
N GLN A 97 -8.72 3.58 20.37
CA GLN A 97 -9.43 3.04 19.21
C GLN A 97 -10.37 1.88 19.58
N VAL A 98 -10.07 1.13 20.64
CA VAL A 98 -10.89 0.02 21.14
C VAL A 98 -12.32 0.43 21.50
N ARG A 99 -12.57 1.70 21.83
CA ARG A 99 -13.87 2.21 22.32
C ARG A 99 -15.05 1.83 21.43
N SER A 100 -14.82 1.80 20.12
CA SER A 100 -15.83 1.48 19.12
C SER A 100 -16.24 0.01 19.14
N LEU A 101 -15.27 -0.90 19.34
CA LEU A 101 -15.53 -2.32 19.54
C LEU A 101 -16.18 -2.59 20.90
N ALA A 102 -15.59 -2.03 21.96
CA ALA A 102 -15.98 -2.34 23.33
C ALA A 102 -17.36 -1.75 23.70
N SER A 103 -17.70 -0.53 23.24
CA SER A 103 -19.05 0.04 23.41
C SER A 103 -20.13 -0.84 22.77
N VAL A 104 -19.88 -1.30 21.54
CA VAL A 104 -20.84 -2.15 20.80
C VAL A 104 -21.01 -3.49 21.52
N ALA A 105 -19.92 -4.06 22.05
CA ALA A 105 -19.98 -5.27 22.87
C ALA A 105 -20.77 -5.07 24.16
N LEU A 106 -20.55 -3.97 24.88
CA LEU A 106 -21.22 -3.65 26.13
C LEU A 106 -22.73 -3.50 25.94
N ARG A 107 -23.15 -2.75 24.90
CA ARG A 107 -24.57 -2.62 24.53
C ARG A 107 -25.20 -3.96 24.20
N LYS A 108 -24.48 -4.81 23.46
CA LYS A 108 -24.95 -6.15 23.12
C LYS A 108 -25.12 -7.02 24.38
N ALA A 109 -24.18 -6.98 25.31
CA ALA A 109 -24.24 -7.72 26.57
C ALA A 109 -25.44 -7.30 27.43
N MET A 110 -25.77 -6.00 27.48
CA MET A 110 -26.95 -5.51 28.22
C MET A 110 -28.28 -6.03 27.66
N SER A 111 -28.31 -6.34 26.36
CA SER A 111 -29.50 -6.89 25.68
C SER A 111 -29.50 -8.41 25.57
N ASP A 112 -28.47 -9.10 26.07
CA ASP A 112 -28.27 -10.54 25.88
C ASP A 112 -28.84 -11.34 27.05
N ASP A 113 -29.97 -12.01 26.83
CA ASP A 113 -30.63 -12.84 27.85
C ASP A 113 -29.78 -14.02 28.32
N ALA A 114 -28.79 -14.44 27.52
CA ALA A 114 -27.85 -15.50 27.88
C ALA A 114 -26.77 -15.03 28.89
N GLY A 115 -26.67 -13.73 29.17
CA GLY A 115 -25.71 -13.18 30.14
C GLY A 115 -24.26 -13.12 29.64
N ILE A 116 -24.03 -13.25 28.34
CA ILE A 116 -22.68 -13.20 27.76
C ILE A 116 -22.17 -11.75 27.78
N HIS A 117 -20.95 -11.56 28.28
CA HIS A 117 -20.23 -10.29 28.20
C HIS A 117 -18.73 -10.52 27.95
N LEU A 118 -18.09 -9.51 27.37
CA LEU A 118 -16.69 -9.53 26.97
C LEU A 118 -15.91 -8.47 27.75
N ASP A 119 -14.72 -8.83 28.21
CA ASP A 119 -13.84 -7.96 28.98
C ASP A 119 -12.73 -7.44 28.04
N TYR A 120 -12.87 -6.19 27.60
CA TYR A 120 -11.95 -5.56 26.64
C TYR A 120 -10.76 -4.91 27.33
N TYR A 121 -9.57 -5.38 26.97
CA TYR A 121 -8.28 -4.78 27.28
C TYR A 121 -7.69 -4.15 26.02
N THR A 122 -6.87 -3.12 26.19
CA THR A 122 -6.18 -2.42 25.11
C THR A 122 -4.79 -2.01 25.55
N ILE A 123 -3.86 -2.01 24.60
CA ILE A 123 -2.46 -1.69 24.86
C ILE A 123 -2.16 -0.29 24.33
N ASP A 124 -1.45 0.51 25.11
CA ASP A 124 -0.85 1.76 24.70
C ASP A 124 0.63 1.54 24.38
N TYR A 125 1.00 1.78 23.13
CA TYR A 125 2.38 1.75 22.67
C TYR A 125 2.97 3.15 22.47
N ASP A 126 2.42 4.16 23.16
CA ASP A 126 2.81 5.57 22.99
C ASP A 126 2.77 5.98 21.50
N GLU A 127 1.75 5.53 20.76
CA GLU A 127 1.52 5.83 19.34
C GLU A 127 2.80 5.77 18.46
N GLU A 128 3.68 4.81 18.73
CA GLU A 128 4.95 4.65 18.01
C GLU A 128 4.75 4.32 16.52
N LEU A 129 5.70 4.74 15.69
CA LEU A 129 5.63 4.61 14.23
C LEU A 129 6.14 3.25 13.73
N SER A 130 5.52 2.18 14.21
CA SER A 130 5.94 0.79 13.96
C SER A 130 5.92 0.33 12.50
N ALA A 131 5.22 1.04 11.60
CA ALA A 131 5.27 0.74 10.15
C ALA A 131 6.46 1.40 9.46
N LEU A 132 7.05 2.44 10.05
CA LEU A 132 8.16 3.19 9.47
C LEU A 132 9.52 2.80 10.06
N TYR A 133 9.52 2.22 11.26
CA TYR A 133 10.74 1.82 11.97
C TYR A 133 10.55 0.48 12.70
N GLY A 134 11.29 -0.54 12.25
CA GLY A 134 11.19 -1.93 12.71
C GLY A 134 11.69 -2.17 14.13
N GLY A 135 12.59 -1.32 14.64
CA GLY A 135 13.16 -1.47 15.99
C GLY A 135 12.15 -1.40 17.14
N TYR A 136 10.93 -0.87 16.89
CA TYR A 136 9.83 -0.93 17.85
C TYR A 136 9.24 -2.33 18.05
N LEU A 137 9.19 -3.14 16.98
CA LEU A 137 8.38 -4.36 16.93
C LEU A 137 8.81 -5.43 17.96
N PRO A 138 10.12 -5.72 18.16
CA PRO A 138 10.53 -6.69 19.19
C PRO A 138 10.10 -6.28 20.60
N ARG A 139 10.22 -4.99 20.94
CA ARG A 139 9.83 -4.42 22.23
C ARG A 139 8.31 -4.49 22.42
N GLN A 140 7.53 -4.07 21.41
CA GLN A 140 6.07 -4.13 21.42
C GLN A 140 5.54 -5.57 21.54
N ARG A 141 6.18 -6.53 20.85
CA ARG A 141 5.89 -7.97 20.98
C ARG A 141 6.14 -8.47 22.40
N ASN A 142 7.28 -8.12 22.99
CA ASN A 142 7.62 -8.56 24.35
C ASN A 142 6.64 -7.99 25.38
N TYR A 143 6.26 -6.71 25.25
CA TYR A 143 5.25 -6.11 26.10
C TYR A 143 3.87 -6.77 25.94
N LEU A 144 3.44 -7.08 24.71
CA LEU A 144 2.20 -7.83 24.47
C LEU A 144 2.20 -9.19 25.19
N LYS A 145 3.33 -9.91 25.21
CA LYS A 145 3.46 -11.17 25.96
C LYS A 145 3.29 -10.95 27.47
N LEU A 146 3.83 -9.87 28.03
CA LEU A 146 3.63 -9.51 29.44
C LEU A 146 2.18 -9.14 29.73
N CYS A 147 1.51 -8.40 28.84
CA CYS A 147 0.09 -8.09 28.95
C CYS A 147 -0.76 -9.36 28.96
N ILE A 148 -0.49 -10.30 28.05
CA ILE A 148 -1.20 -11.59 27.99
C ILE A 148 -1.04 -12.36 29.31
N ARG A 149 0.19 -12.48 29.84
CA ARG A 149 0.43 -13.14 31.14
C ARG A 149 -0.28 -12.44 32.30
N THR A 150 -0.25 -11.11 32.32
CA THR A 150 -0.92 -10.32 33.35
C THR A 150 -2.43 -10.55 33.30
N ILE A 151 -3.03 -10.54 32.11
CA ILE A 151 -4.46 -10.82 31.93
C ILE A 151 -4.78 -12.25 32.35
N LEU A 152 -3.97 -13.25 31.98
CA LEU A 152 -4.18 -14.62 32.47
C LEU A 152 -4.18 -14.68 34.01
N SER A 153 -3.32 -13.91 34.68
CA SER A 153 -3.25 -13.86 36.14
C SER A 153 -4.48 -13.24 36.82
N ILE A 154 -5.16 -12.29 36.16
CA ILE A 154 -6.43 -11.72 36.66
C ILE A 154 -7.53 -12.80 36.74
N TYR A 155 -7.37 -13.88 35.97
CA TYR A 155 -8.35 -14.95 35.81
C TYR A 155 -7.86 -16.26 36.45
N GLU A 156 -6.75 -16.23 37.20
CA GLU A 156 -6.25 -17.35 38.00
C GLU A 156 -7.27 -17.79 39.08
N GLY A 157 -7.26 -19.07 39.44
CA GLY A 157 -8.24 -19.66 40.39
C GLY A 157 -9.51 -20.20 39.73
N ARG A 158 -9.58 -20.19 38.39
CA ARG A 158 -10.59 -20.93 37.60
C ARG A 158 -10.14 -22.36 37.35
N ALA A 159 -11.08 -23.29 37.25
CA ALA A 159 -10.76 -24.70 36.99
C ALA A 159 -10.12 -24.95 35.60
N GLU A 160 -10.28 -24.02 34.65
CA GLU A 160 -9.54 -23.99 33.39
C GLU A 160 -9.06 -22.55 33.12
N GLN A 161 -7.86 -22.40 32.56
CA GLN A 161 -7.34 -21.10 32.19
C GLN A 161 -8.12 -20.53 30.98
N PRO A 162 -8.47 -19.24 30.97
CA PRO A 162 -9.22 -18.66 29.87
C PRO A 162 -8.38 -18.58 28.59
N SER A 163 -9.00 -18.84 27.46
CA SER A 163 -8.43 -18.51 26.16
C SER A 163 -8.74 -17.05 25.80
N ILE A 164 -7.78 -16.34 25.22
CA ILE A 164 -7.85 -14.90 24.89
C ILE A 164 -8.07 -14.71 23.38
N VAL A 165 -8.86 -13.71 23.00
CA VAL A 165 -8.95 -13.25 21.60
C VAL A 165 -8.10 -11.99 21.42
N LEU A 166 -7.27 -11.97 20.37
CA LEU A 166 -6.50 -10.79 19.97
C LEU A 166 -7.15 -10.12 18.77
N ILE A 167 -7.33 -8.80 18.83
CA ILE A 167 -7.78 -7.98 17.69
C ILE A 167 -6.70 -6.97 17.40
N GLY A 168 -6.04 -7.09 16.25
CA GLY A 168 -4.96 -6.19 15.85
C GLY A 168 -5.35 -5.32 14.67
N HIS A 169 -5.09 -4.03 14.75
CA HIS A 169 -5.28 -3.09 13.63
C HIS A 169 -3.93 -2.72 13.01
N SER A 170 -3.84 -2.66 11.68
CA SER A 170 -2.61 -2.29 10.96
C SER A 170 -1.43 -3.15 11.46
N MET A 171 -0.27 -2.56 11.80
CA MET A 171 0.87 -3.27 12.38
C MET A 171 0.55 -4.07 13.66
N GLY A 172 -0.50 -3.71 14.41
CA GLY A 172 -0.97 -4.43 15.60
C GLY A 172 -1.43 -5.86 15.29
N GLY A 173 -1.97 -6.11 14.09
CA GLY A 173 -2.29 -7.46 13.63
C GLY A 173 -1.04 -8.32 13.39
N LYS A 174 0.04 -7.72 12.86
CA LYS A 174 1.33 -8.42 12.68
C LYS A 174 1.98 -8.72 14.04
N LEU A 175 1.89 -7.80 15.00
CA LEU A 175 2.32 -8.04 16.38
C LEU A 175 1.53 -9.18 17.04
N ALA A 176 0.19 -9.18 16.90
CA ALA A 176 -0.65 -10.27 17.41
C ALA A 176 -0.28 -11.62 16.75
N GLN A 177 0.00 -11.64 15.45
CA GLN A 177 0.47 -12.86 14.78
C GLN A 177 1.85 -13.30 15.31
N SER A 178 2.75 -12.37 15.60
CA SER A 178 4.12 -12.67 16.03
C SER A 178 4.23 -13.36 17.40
N VAL A 179 3.23 -13.20 18.29
CA VAL A 179 3.27 -13.86 19.61
C VAL A 179 2.95 -15.35 19.53
N LEU A 180 2.39 -15.82 18.41
CA LEU A 180 2.16 -17.25 18.16
C LEU A 180 3.47 -18.04 18.00
N VAL A 181 4.59 -17.35 17.77
CA VAL A 181 5.92 -17.98 17.69
C VAL A 181 6.35 -18.55 19.05
N ASP A 182 5.78 -18.08 20.16
CA ASP A 182 6.03 -18.61 21.50
C ASP A 182 4.90 -19.59 21.91
N PRO A 183 5.16 -20.90 22.00
CA PRO A 183 4.15 -21.89 22.39
C PRO A 183 3.52 -21.64 23.77
N ALA A 184 4.28 -21.06 24.72
CA ALA A 184 3.78 -20.77 26.07
C ALA A 184 2.72 -19.66 26.07
N ILE A 185 2.70 -18.81 25.04
CA ILE A 185 1.69 -17.78 24.85
C ILE A 185 0.61 -18.26 23.89
N GLY A 186 1.01 -18.85 22.76
CA GLY A 186 0.10 -19.26 21.69
C GLY A 186 -0.96 -20.27 22.14
N GLN A 187 -0.67 -21.14 23.10
CA GLN A 187 -1.65 -22.08 23.66
C GLN A 187 -2.84 -21.41 24.37
N HIS A 188 -2.69 -20.16 24.81
CA HIS A 188 -3.74 -19.38 25.46
C HIS A 188 -4.51 -18.50 24.47
N ILE A 189 -4.13 -18.47 23.19
CA ILE A 189 -4.80 -17.66 22.18
C ILE A 189 -5.88 -18.49 21.48
N ASN A 190 -7.11 -18.01 21.51
CA ASN A 190 -8.23 -18.64 20.84
C ASN A 190 -8.30 -18.26 19.36
N THR A 191 -8.35 -16.95 19.11
CA THR A 191 -8.57 -16.35 17.79
C THR A 191 -7.76 -15.07 17.66
N ILE A 192 -7.22 -14.82 16.47
CA ILE A 192 -6.63 -13.53 16.07
C ILE A 192 -7.49 -12.95 14.95
N VAL A 193 -7.99 -11.73 15.14
CA VAL A 193 -8.67 -10.94 14.11
C VAL A 193 -7.77 -9.77 13.70
N SER A 194 -7.28 -9.79 12.46
CA SER A 194 -6.46 -8.71 11.90
C SER A 194 -7.30 -7.77 11.03
N ILE A 195 -7.18 -6.46 11.26
CA ILE A 195 -7.94 -5.41 10.58
C ILE A 195 -6.97 -4.53 9.79
N SER A 196 -7.09 -4.53 8.46
CA SER A 196 -6.25 -3.73 7.56
C SER A 196 -4.75 -3.88 7.85
N THR A 197 -4.30 -5.12 8.08
CA THR A 197 -2.93 -5.43 8.49
C THR A 197 -2.08 -5.91 7.32
N PRO A 198 -0.88 -5.37 7.09
CA PRO A 198 0.11 -5.97 6.20
C PRO A 198 0.70 -7.24 6.87
N LEU A 199 0.25 -8.44 6.48
CA LEU A 199 0.57 -9.66 7.24
C LEU A 199 1.86 -10.36 6.80
N ASP A 200 2.02 -10.59 5.49
CA ASP A 200 3.14 -11.38 4.98
C ASP A 200 4.35 -10.51 4.60
N GLN A 201 4.12 -9.25 4.23
CA GLN A 201 5.14 -8.27 3.86
C GLN A 201 4.74 -6.87 4.34
N PRO A 202 5.69 -6.00 4.73
CA PRO A 202 5.39 -4.62 5.12
C PRO A 202 4.93 -3.78 3.91
N VAL A 203 4.24 -2.67 4.19
CA VAL A 203 3.82 -1.71 3.14
C VAL A 203 5.04 -1.12 2.42
N LEU A 204 6.06 -0.75 3.19
CA LEU A 204 7.39 -0.35 2.73
C LEU A 204 8.43 -1.04 3.62
N ASN A 205 9.48 -1.60 3.00
CA ASN A 205 10.57 -2.22 3.73
C ASN A 205 11.72 -1.21 3.92
N LEU A 206 11.61 -0.39 4.97
CA LEU A 206 12.47 0.79 5.20
C LEU A 206 13.71 0.52 6.06
N ASP A 207 13.77 -0.60 6.77
CA ASP A 207 14.93 -0.99 7.58
C ASP A 207 15.06 -2.52 7.71
N ALA A 208 16.25 -2.97 8.08
CA ALA A 208 16.57 -4.39 8.21
C ALA A 208 15.86 -5.07 9.39
N GLU A 209 15.57 -4.34 10.47
CA GLU A 209 14.87 -4.87 11.65
C GLU A 209 13.41 -5.23 11.31
N LEU A 210 12.77 -4.42 10.46
CA LEU A 210 11.43 -4.65 9.94
C LEU A 210 11.40 -5.92 9.07
N GLU A 211 12.31 -6.05 8.11
CA GLU A 211 12.42 -7.28 7.28
C GLU A 211 12.66 -8.50 8.18
N TYR A 212 13.63 -8.41 9.10
CA TYR A 212 13.95 -9.48 10.03
C TYR A 212 12.76 -9.91 10.90
N PHE A 213 11.95 -8.96 11.38
CA PHE A 213 10.76 -9.26 12.17
C PHE A 213 9.71 -10.05 11.37
N TYR A 214 9.47 -9.66 10.11
CA TYR A 214 8.55 -10.37 9.23
C TYR A 214 9.08 -11.77 8.89
N ASP A 215 10.36 -11.88 8.51
CA ASP A 215 11.00 -13.13 8.14
C ASP A 215 11.06 -14.11 9.32
N GLN A 216 11.44 -13.65 10.52
CA GLN A 216 11.44 -14.47 11.73
C GLN A 216 10.04 -15.03 12.02
N THR A 217 9.01 -14.17 11.95
CA THR A 217 7.62 -14.59 12.18
C THR A 217 7.17 -15.59 11.12
N ASN A 218 7.43 -15.30 9.84
CA ASN A 218 7.01 -16.11 8.71
C ASN A 218 7.74 -17.47 8.66
N ALA A 219 9.02 -17.52 9.01
CA ALA A 219 9.83 -18.73 9.06
C ALA A 219 9.42 -19.66 10.21
N MET A 220 8.91 -19.12 11.31
CA MET A 220 8.36 -19.93 12.40
C MET A 220 6.94 -20.39 12.09
N LEU A 221 6.08 -19.53 11.56
CA LEU A 221 4.72 -19.93 11.15
C LEU A 221 4.75 -20.99 10.05
N SER A 222 5.69 -20.94 9.11
CA SER A 222 5.84 -21.99 8.08
C SER A 222 6.24 -23.36 8.65
N LYS A 223 6.83 -23.41 9.85
CA LYS A 223 7.14 -24.64 10.58
C LYS A 223 6.01 -25.12 11.49
N LEU A 224 5.08 -24.24 11.86
CA LEU A 224 4.09 -24.50 12.92
C LEU A 224 2.65 -24.53 12.40
N ARG A 225 2.41 -24.02 11.19
CA ARG A 225 1.08 -23.92 10.59
C ARG A 225 1.11 -24.28 9.11
N THR A 226 -0.03 -24.77 8.62
CA THR A 226 -0.23 -25.06 7.20
C THR A 226 -0.32 -23.74 6.42
N ALA A 227 0.49 -23.61 5.37
CA ALA A 227 0.40 -22.50 4.43
C ALA A 227 -0.52 -22.83 3.25
N THR A 228 -1.31 -21.86 2.79
CA THR A 228 -2.18 -21.95 1.61
C THR A 228 -1.72 -20.95 0.55
N VAL A 229 -1.58 -21.39 -0.70
CA VAL A 229 -1.04 -20.58 -1.81
C VAL A 229 -1.81 -20.91 -3.09
N PRO A 230 -2.16 -19.92 -3.93
CA PRO A 230 -2.86 -20.17 -5.19
C PRO A 230 -2.03 -20.98 -6.17
N THR A 231 -2.66 -21.95 -6.84
CA THR A 231 -2.10 -22.77 -7.93
C THR A 231 -2.70 -22.40 -9.27
N MET A 232 -2.19 -23.00 -10.34
CA MET A 232 -2.64 -22.82 -11.72
C MET A 232 -4.13 -23.14 -11.95
N THR A 233 -4.73 -23.97 -11.09
CA THR A 233 -6.13 -24.43 -11.19
C THR A 233 -7.05 -23.80 -10.15
N THR A 234 -6.53 -22.91 -9.30
CA THR A 234 -7.32 -22.26 -8.26
C THR A 234 -8.44 -21.41 -8.85
N ASN A 235 -9.69 -21.68 -8.46
CA ASN A 235 -10.83 -20.83 -8.80
C ASN A 235 -11.81 -20.74 -7.61
N VAL A 236 -11.73 -19.63 -6.88
CA VAL A 236 -12.60 -19.33 -5.72
C VAL A 236 -13.98 -18.79 -6.14
N CYS A 237 -14.14 -18.36 -7.39
CA CYS A 237 -15.38 -17.75 -7.89
C CYS A 237 -16.43 -18.80 -8.25
N ASP A 238 -16.02 -19.98 -8.74
CA ASP A 238 -16.94 -21.07 -9.12
C ASP A 238 -17.17 -22.08 -7.98
N SER A 239 -16.22 -22.26 -7.06
CA SER A 239 -16.38 -23.18 -5.94
C SER A 239 -17.32 -22.60 -4.88
N LEU A 240 -18.56 -23.13 -4.83
CA LEU A 240 -19.60 -22.85 -3.82
C LEU A 240 -19.21 -23.33 -2.40
N HIS A 241 -18.13 -24.07 -2.23
CA HIS A 241 -17.56 -24.36 -0.90
C HIS A 241 -16.13 -23.81 -0.87
N GLN A 242 -15.81 -22.96 0.11
CA GLN A 242 -14.44 -22.56 0.38
C GLN A 242 -13.64 -23.78 0.84
N ARG A 243 -13.06 -24.48 -0.14
CA ARG A 243 -11.71 -24.98 -0.07
C ARG A 243 -11.02 -24.62 -1.39
N PRO A 244 -10.48 -23.40 -1.49
CA PRO A 244 -9.19 -23.32 -2.20
C PRO A 244 -8.27 -22.23 -1.61
N PRO A 245 -6.92 -22.29 -1.78
CA PRO A 245 -6.17 -23.13 -2.73
C PRO A 245 -5.07 -24.03 -2.12
N SER A 246 -4.98 -25.27 -2.63
CA SER A 246 -3.89 -26.25 -2.41
C SER A 246 -2.55 -25.64 -2.86
N VAL A 247 -1.43 -25.75 -2.14
CA VAL A 247 -0.77 -26.94 -1.56
C VAL A 247 -0.67 -26.84 -0.04
N GLN A 248 -1.23 -27.82 0.68
CA GLN A 248 -0.95 -28.03 2.10
C GLN A 248 0.44 -28.67 2.23
N ARG A 249 1.50 -27.87 2.42
CA ARG A 249 2.74 -28.41 3.02
C ARG A 249 2.44 -28.64 4.49
N MET A 250 2.13 -29.86 4.86
CA MET A 250 2.03 -30.24 6.27
C MET A 250 3.42 -30.07 6.90
N ALA A 251 3.53 -29.19 7.88
CA ALA A 251 4.68 -29.18 8.76
C ALA A 251 4.64 -30.42 9.67
N SER A 252 5.77 -30.78 10.28
CA SER A 252 5.93 -31.94 11.17
C SER A 252 4.74 -32.09 12.15
N GLN A 253 4.12 -33.27 12.17
CA GLN A 253 2.83 -33.52 12.83
C GLN A 253 2.83 -33.20 14.34
N ASP A 254 3.95 -33.41 15.04
CA ASP A 254 4.00 -33.27 16.51
C ASP A 254 4.10 -31.81 16.99
N SER A 255 4.78 -30.91 16.25
CA SER A 255 4.90 -29.49 16.60
C SER A 255 3.74 -28.64 16.06
N SER A 256 3.11 -29.07 14.96
CA SER A 256 1.98 -28.38 14.34
C SER A 256 0.69 -28.47 15.18
N ALA A 257 0.53 -29.51 16.01
CA ALA A 257 -0.74 -29.82 16.67
C ALA A 257 -1.21 -28.78 17.70
N ARG A 258 -0.31 -27.99 18.32
CA ARG A 258 -0.70 -27.00 19.36
C ARG A 258 -1.08 -25.62 18.81
N LEU A 259 -0.37 -25.14 17.78
CA LEU A 259 -0.56 -23.78 17.25
C LEU A 259 -1.47 -23.73 16.01
N ASP A 260 -1.73 -24.87 15.35
CA ASP A 260 -2.74 -24.94 14.31
C ASP A 260 -4.16 -24.77 14.88
N ASN A 261 -4.36 -24.92 16.19
CA ASN A 261 -5.65 -24.72 16.86
C ASN A 261 -6.08 -23.25 16.99
N VAL A 262 -5.17 -22.29 16.79
CA VAL A 262 -5.52 -20.86 16.80
C VAL A 262 -6.23 -20.49 15.50
N LEU A 263 -7.41 -19.86 15.60
CA LEU A 263 -8.13 -19.35 14.43
C LEU A 263 -7.57 -17.99 13.99
N ILE A 264 -7.13 -17.86 12.74
CA ILE A 264 -6.61 -16.59 12.21
C ILE A 264 -7.56 -16.05 11.12
N ILE A 265 -8.18 -14.91 11.42
CA ILE A 265 -9.07 -14.18 10.52
C ILE A 265 -8.38 -12.87 10.13
N SER A 266 -8.33 -12.56 8.84
CA SER A 266 -7.92 -11.22 8.40
C SER A 266 -8.98 -10.52 7.57
N THR A 267 -9.00 -9.21 7.69
CA THR A 267 -9.92 -8.33 6.98
C THR A 267 -9.17 -7.17 6.34
N GLY A 268 -9.61 -6.75 5.15
CA GLY A 268 -9.04 -5.59 4.44
C GLY A 268 -10.10 -4.52 4.19
N GLY A 269 -9.72 -3.24 4.31
CA GLY A 269 -10.64 -2.10 4.15
C GLY A 269 -11.17 -1.88 2.72
N GLY A 270 -10.56 -2.49 1.70
CA GLY A 270 -10.97 -2.28 0.30
C GLY A 270 -10.41 -1.00 -0.30
N ASN A 271 -11.08 -0.46 -1.32
CA ASN A 271 -10.54 0.63 -2.15
C ASN A 271 -10.28 1.95 -1.39
N ARG A 272 -10.97 2.15 -0.26
CA ARG A 272 -10.78 3.34 0.58
C ARG A 272 -9.51 3.26 1.44
N ASP A 273 -8.95 2.07 1.64
CA ASP A 273 -7.68 1.89 2.36
C ASP A 273 -6.49 2.11 1.42
N LEU A 274 -6.10 3.37 1.26
CA LEU A 274 -4.95 3.76 0.43
C LEU A 274 -3.60 3.50 1.13
N LEU A 275 -3.60 3.18 2.43
CA LEU A 275 -2.38 2.96 3.22
C LEU A 275 -1.96 1.48 3.16
N VAL A 276 -2.90 0.57 3.43
CA VAL A 276 -2.66 -0.87 3.32
C VAL A 276 -3.45 -1.42 2.15
N ARG A 277 -2.72 -1.63 1.05
CA ARG A 277 -3.27 -2.19 -0.18
C ARG A 277 -3.95 -3.54 0.08
N PRO A 278 -5.08 -3.84 -0.60
CA PRO A 278 -5.78 -5.12 -0.49
C PRO A 278 -4.85 -6.34 -0.53
N GLY A 279 -3.92 -6.41 -1.49
CA GLY A 279 -3.02 -7.54 -1.66
C GLY A 279 -2.09 -7.84 -0.48
N LEU A 280 -1.88 -6.88 0.44
CA LEU A 280 -1.06 -7.06 1.65
C LEU A 280 -1.86 -7.58 2.85
N THR A 281 -3.20 -7.54 2.80
CA THR A 281 -4.09 -7.89 3.92
C THR A 281 -4.40 -9.38 4.05
N SER A 282 -4.14 -10.16 3.00
CA SER A 282 -4.20 -11.61 3.02
C SER A 282 -2.87 -12.22 3.47
N SER A 283 -2.90 -13.26 4.29
CA SER A 283 -1.72 -14.07 4.63
C SER A 283 -1.90 -15.50 4.15
N ARG A 284 -0.80 -16.12 3.72
CA ARG A 284 -0.75 -17.56 3.45
C ARG A 284 -1.06 -18.45 4.66
N PHE A 285 -1.02 -17.91 5.89
CA PHE A 285 -1.28 -18.66 7.13
C PHE A 285 -2.70 -18.48 7.70
N ASN A 286 -3.53 -17.65 7.06
CA ASN A 286 -4.88 -17.36 7.54
C ASN A 286 -5.83 -18.52 7.27
N ASP A 287 -6.77 -18.72 8.19
CA ASP A 287 -7.88 -19.66 8.01
C ASP A 287 -9.03 -18.99 7.22
N LEU A 288 -9.17 -17.66 7.36
CA LEU A 288 -10.19 -16.88 6.67
C LEU A 288 -9.68 -15.47 6.32
N HIS A 289 -9.95 -15.03 5.09
CA HIS A 289 -9.79 -13.65 4.65
C HIS A 289 -11.12 -13.11 4.09
N ALA A 290 -11.47 -11.86 4.41
CA ALA A 290 -12.62 -11.17 3.83
C ALA A 290 -12.42 -9.65 3.74
N MET A 291 -12.72 -9.06 2.60
CA MET A 291 -12.76 -7.60 2.46
C MET A 291 -14.00 -7.03 3.14
N THR A 292 -13.93 -5.85 3.77
CA THR A 292 -15.11 -5.24 4.43
C THR A 292 -16.29 -5.05 3.48
N SER A 293 -16.01 -4.82 2.19
CA SER A 293 -17.01 -4.73 1.13
C SER A 293 -17.68 -6.08 0.82
N ALA A 294 -17.04 -7.21 1.10
CA ALA A 294 -17.59 -8.56 0.92
C ALA A 294 -18.38 -9.06 2.14
N ILE A 295 -18.09 -8.52 3.33
CA ILE A 295 -18.70 -8.99 4.57
C ILE A 295 -20.22 -8.71 4.54
N PRO A 296 -21.08 -9.73 4.79
CA PRO A 296 -22.52 -9.55 4.88
C PRO A 296 -22.89 -8.49 5.92
N LYS A 297 -23.88 -7.63 5.63
CA LYS A 297 -24.36 -6.51 6.49
C LYS A 297 -23.38 -5.34 6.64
N VAL A 298 -22.10 -5.49 6.28
CA VAL A 298 -21.14 -4.38 6.17
C VAL A 298 -21.20 -3.80 4.76
N SER A 299 -20.89 -4.61 3.75
CA SER A 299 -21.05 -4.32 2.32
C SER A 299 -20.54 -2.93 1.88
N LEU A 300 -19.48 -2.43 2.51
CA LEU A 300 -18.86 -1.13 2.23
C LEU A 300 -17.34 -1.20 2.41
N SER A 301 -16.63 -0.34 1.68
CA SER A 301 -15.19 -0.14 1.88
C SER A 301 -14.93 0.76 3.10
N CYS A 302 -13.93 0.42 3.90
CA CYS A 302 -13.43 1.24 4.99
C CYS A 302 -12.07 1.82 4.60
N ASP A 303 -11.86 3.12 4.84
CA ASP A 303 -10.49 3.65 4.87
C ASP A 303 -9.73 3.11 6.09
N HIS A 304 -8.41 3.31 6.09
CA HIS A 304 -7.52 2.72 7.08
C HIS A 304 -7.93 3.03 8.53
N LEU A 305 -8.45 4.24 8.78
CA LEU A 305 -8.85 4.69 10.11
C LEU A 305 -10.30 4.28 10.45
N SER A 306 -11.22 4.36 9.49
CA SER A 306 -12.61 3.93 9.67
C SER A 306 -12.77 2.45 9.93
N ALA A 307 -11.81 1.64 9.51
CA ALA A 307 -11.78 0.21 9.80
C ALA A 307 -11.88 -0.12 11.30
N VAL A 308 -11.55 0.80 12.22
CA VAL A 308 -11.66 0.59 13.69
C VAL A 308 -12.85 1.28 14.35
N TRP A 309 -13.61 2.13 13.65
CA TRP A 309 -14.79 2.81 14.21
C TRP A 309 -16.06 2.58 13.40
N CYS A 310 -16.00 1.77 12.35
CA CYS A 310 -17.15 1.58 11.49
C CYS A 310 -18.24 0.73 12.12
N LEU A 311 -19.40 1.32 12.43
CA LEU A 311 -20.45 0.66 13.22
C LEU A 311 -20.88 -0.68 12.62
N GLN A 312 -21.16 -0.74 11.32
CA GLN A 312 -21.56 -1.99 10.66
C GLN A 312 -20.50 -3.09 10.83
N PHE A 313 -19.23 -2.73 10.70
CA PHE A 313 -18.12 -3.66 10.82
C PHE A 313 -17.85 -4.06 12.29
N MET A 314 -17.89 -3.10 13.22
CA MET A 314 -17.74 -3.35 14.66
C MET A 314 -18.86 -4.27 15.21
N GLN A 315 -20.09 -4.10 14.70
CA GLN A 315 -21.20 -4.99 15.02
C GLN A 315 -20.94 -6.42 14.53
N THR A 316 -20.35 -6.57 13.35
CA THR A 316 -20.05 -7.88 12.77
C THR A 316 -18.95 -8.61 13.53
N ILE A 317 -17.86 -7.91 13.90
CA ILE A 317 -16.80 -8.48 14.74
C ILE A 317 -17.39 -8.93 16.09
N ASN A 318 -18.15 -8.07 16.77
CA ASN A 318 -18.75 -8.43 18.05
C ASN A 318 -19.78 -9.56 17.92
N HIS A 319 -20.57 -9.60 16.85
CA HIS A 319 -21.49 -10.72 16.59
C HIS A 319 -20.73 -12.05 16.53
N PHE A 320 -19.59 -12.08 15.83
CA PHE A 320 -18.72 -13.25 15.81
C PHE A 320 -18.20 -13.61 17.21
N LEU A 321 -17.66 -12.65 17.97
CA LEU A 321 -17.12 -12.92 19.31
C LEU A 321 -18.16 -13.50 20.27
N PHE A 322 -19.38 -12.96 20.26
CA PHE A 322 -20.49 -13.50 21.06
C PHE A 322 -20.92 -14.89 20.59
N SER A 323 -20.81 -15.20 19.30
CA SER A 323 -21.18 -16.54 18.76
C SER A 323 -20.24 -17.66 19.17
N ILE A 324 -19.00 -17.33 19.55
CA ILE A 324 -18.00 -18.29 20.04
C ILE A 324 -17.82 -18.25 21.55
N ALA A 325 -18.44 -17.28 22.24
CA ALA A 325 -18.48 -17.21 23.69
C ALA A 325 -19.67 -17.99 24.25
N TYR A 326 -19.51 -18.57 25.43
CA TYR A 326 -20.60 -19.22 26.15
C TYR A 326 -20.42 -19.06 27.65
N VAL A 327 -21.54 -19.11 28.37
CA VAL A 327 -21.54 -19.16 29.83
C VAL A 327 -21.18 -20.56 30.28
N ARG A 328 -20.21 -20.67 31.18
CA ARG A 328 -19.78 -21.96 31.74
C ARG A 328 -20.91 -22.63 32.52
N GLU A 329 -20.88 -23.96 32.63
CA GLU A 329 -21.91 -24.73 33.35
C GLU A 329 -22.07 -24.29 34.82
N ASP A 330 -20.97 -23.92 35.47
CA ASP A 330 -20.95 -23.38 36.84
C ASP A 330 -21.50 -21.94 36.96
N ARG A 331 -21.90 -21.32 35.83
CA ARG A 331 -22.35 -19.92 35.69
C ARG A 331 -21.41 -18.90 36.33
N SER A 332 -20.15 -19.26 36.56
CA SER A 332 -19.19 -18.41 37.27
C SER A 332 -18.50 -17.41 36.36
N SER A 333 -18.44 -17.72 35.05
CA SER A 333 -17.71 -16.93 34.06
C SER A 333 -18.10 -17.28 32.63
N ILE A 334 -17.72 -16.40 31.71
CA ILE A 334 -17.81 -16.60 30.27
C ILE A 334 -16.44 -16.94 29.71
N VAL A 335 -16.42 -17.89 28.78
CA VAL A 335 -15.22 -18.35 28.09
C VAL A 335 -15.47 -18.49 26.59
N PHE A 336 -14.40 -18.46 25.80
CA PHE A 336 -14.49 -18.78 24.37
C PHE A 336 -14.37 -20.28 24.13
N GLY A 337 -15.13 -20.81 23.18
CA GLY A 337 -15.03 -22.20 22.74
C GLY A 337 -13.65 -22.53 22.22
N THR A 338 -13.06 -23.65 22.67
CA THR A 338 -11.72 -24.10 22.27
C THR A 338 -11.69 -24.84 20.93
N ASN A 339 -12.85 -25.24 20.40
CA ASN A 339 -12.94 -25.98 19.15
C ASN A 339 -12.78 -25.06 17.94
N LYS A 340 -11.58 -25.03 17.34
CA LYS A 340 -11.26 -24.26 16.13
C LYS A 340 -12.27 -24.45 15.01
N GLN A 341 -12.68 -25.70 14.74
CA GLN A 341 -13.57 -26.01 13.63
C GLN A 341 -14.97 -25.43 13.84
N ARG A 342 -15.47 -25.40 15.08
CA ARG A 342 -16.72 -24.73 15.43
C ARG A 342 -16.57 -23.21 15.27
N ASN A 343 -15.49 -22.62 15.77
CA ASN A 343 -15.25 -21.18 15.69
C ASN A 343 -15.08 -20.73 14.23
N LEU A 344 -14.38 -21.51 13.40
CA LEU A 344 -14.24 -21.26 11.97
C LEU A 344 -15.61 -21.30 11.27
N GLN A 345 -16.50 -22.22 11.64
CA GLN A 345 -17.86 -22.25 11.08
C GLN A 345 -18.66 -20.99 11.45
N SER A 346 -18.55 -20.53 12.70
CA SER A 346 -19.15 -19.25 13.13
C SER A 346 -18.56 -18.05 12.38
N ALA A 347 -17.23 -18.04 12.17
CA ALA A 347 -16.54 -17.01 11.40
C ALA A 347 -17.00 -17.01 9.94
N LEU A 348 -17.08 -18.17 9.31
CA LEU A 348 -17.57 -18.34 7.94
C LEU A 348 -19.04 -17.93 7.78
N ALA A 349 -19.87 -18.09 8.82
CA ALA A 349 -21.26 -17.63 8.79
C ALA A 349 -21.40 -16.11 8.98
N THR A 350 -20.41 -15.47 9.60
CA THR A 350 -20.45 -14.04 9.96
C THR A 350 -19.73 -13.16 8.93
N PHE A 351 -18.51 -13.52 8.56
CA PHE A 351 -17.63 -12.75 7.67
C PHE A 351 -17.81 -13.11 6.19
N VAL A 352 -18.29 -14.32 5.91
CA VAL A 352 -18.56 -14.81 4.56
C VAL A 352 -20.04 -15.12 4.46
N LYS A 353 -20.60 -15.08 3.25
CA LYS A 353 -21.95 -15.59 3.03
C LYS A 353 -22.00 -17.09 3.42
N PRO A 354 -22.82 -17.51 4.38
CA PRO A 354 -22.96 -18.92 4.72
C PRO A 354 -23.51 -19.70 3.53
N ARG A 355 -22.78 -20.72 3.07
CA ARG A 355 -23.16 -21.58 1.94
C ARG A 355 -23.62 -22.97 2.37
N ARG A 356 -23.82 -23.18 3.69
CA ARG A 356 -24.37 -24.43 4.23
C ARG A 356 -25.88 -24.46 4.06
N ARG A 357 -26.37 -25.58 3.54
CA ARG A 357 -27.78 -25.92 3.35
C ARG A 357 -28.42 -26.13 4.74
N GLN A 358 -28.92 -25.07 5.37
CA GLN A 358 -29.85 -25.23 6.48
C GLN A 358 -31.18 -25.71 5.90
N GLN A 359 -31.47 -26.99 6.04
CA GLN A 359 -32.77 -27.56 5.66
C GLN A 359 -33.80 -27.26 6.75
N SER A 360 -34.10 -25.97 6.98
CA SER A 360 -35.34 -25.63 7.70
C SER A 360 -36.50 -25.97 6.77
N THR A 361 -37.28 -26.98 7.15
CA THR A 361 -38.54 -27.27 6.45
C THR A 361 -39.65 -26.58 7.22
N GLN A 362 -40.32 -25.64 6.57
CA GLN A 362 -41.47 -24.94 7.12
C GLN A 362 -42.75 -25.61 6.61
N ARG A 363 -43.77 -25.66 7.47
CA ARG A 363 -45.12 -26.11 7.09
C ARG A 363 -46.01 -24.90 6.86
N PHE A 364 -46.70 -24.88 5.73
CA PHE A 364 -47.68 -23.86 5.39
C PHE A 364 -49.08 -24.47 5.30
N GLY A 365 -50.09 -23.69 5.67
CA GLY A 365 -51.48 -24.09 5.55
C GLY A 365 -52.02 -23.92 4.13
N ALA A 366 -53.05 -24.69 3.79
CA ALA A 366 -53.79 -24.51 2.53
C ALA A 366 -54.52 -23.15 2.45
N ALA A 367 -54.84 -22.55 3.61
CA ALA A 367 -55.40 -21.21 3.70
C ALA A 367 -54.31 -20.15 3.52
N GLY A 368 -54.15 -19.65 2.30
CA GLY A 368 -53.18 -18.62 1.95
C GLY A 368 -53.44 -18.03 0.56
N ASN A 369 -52.86 -16.87 0.27
CA ASN A 369 -52.97 -16.25 -1.05
C ASN A 369 -51.92 -16.84 -2.00
N TRP A 370 -52.23 -17.98 -2.61
CA TRP A 370 -51.35 -18.74 -3.48
C TRP A 370 -51.56 -18.39 -4.96
N HIS A 371 -50.47 -18.13 -5.66
CA HIS A 371 -50.47 -17.86 -7.10
C HIS A 371 -49.41 -18.73 -7.80
N GLU A 372 -49.72 -19.16 -9.02
CA GLU A 372 -48.76 -19.84 -9.89
C GLU A 372 -48.26 -18.86 -10.96
N GLU A 373 -46.94 -18.74 -11.10
CA GLU A 373 -46.33 -17.81 -12.01
C GLU A 373 -45.72 -18.49 -13.23
N ARG A 374 -46.26 -18.15 -14.41
CA ARG A 374 -45.92 -18.79 -15.68
C ARG A 374 -45.04 -17.92 -16.58
N ARG A 375 -45.00 -16.60 -16.37
CA ARG A 375 -44.19 -15.70 -17.20
C ARG A 375 -42.70 -15.86 -16.89
N LEU A 376 -41.86 -15.50 -17.87
CA LEU A 376 -40.41 -15.56 -17.74
C LEU A 376 -39.85 -14.35 -16.98
N VAL A 377 -40.46 -13.19 -17.16
CA VAL A 377 -39.98 -11.92 -16.59
C VAL A 377 -41.14 -11.18 -15.94
N ILE A 378 -40.98 -10.80 -14.66
CA ILE A 378 -41.98 -10.06 -13.86
C ILE A 378 -41.31 -9.09 -12.92
N ASN A 379 -41.99 -7.96 -12.74
CA ASN A 379 -41.75 -7.02 -11.65
C ASN A 379 -43.04 -6.87 -10.85
N LYS A 380 -43.06 -7.33 -9.59
CA LYS A 380 -44.26 -7.33 -8.74
C LYS A 380 -44.00 -6.52 -7.48
N TYR A 381 -44.72 -5.42 -7.32
CA TYR A 381 -44.56 -4.49 -6.19
C TYR A 381 -45.88 -4.19 -5.52
N PHE A 382 -45.87 -4.11 -4.19
CA PHE A 382 -46.98 -3.68 -3.37
C PHE A 382 -46.58 -2.36 -2.70
N THR A 383 -47.00 -1.24 -3.27
CA THR A 383 -46.61 0.11 -2.83
C THR A 383 -47.13 0.44 -1.43
N ASN A 384 -48.35 0.03 -1.10
CA ASN A 384 -49.00 0.25 0.19
C ASN A 384 -48.74 -0.90 1.20
N GLY A 385 -47.74 -1.75 0.92
CA GLY A 385 -47.47 -2.94 1.72
C GLY A 385 -48.47 -4.08 1.53
N LEU A 386 -48.36 -5.10 2.37
CA LEU A 386 -49.16 -6.33 2.34
C LEU A 386 -49.85 -6.56 3.68
N LYS A 387 -51.17 -6.76 3.66
CA LYS A 387 -51.97 -7.07 4.87
C LYS A 387 -51.79 -8.51 5.38
N GLY A 388 -51.35 -9.42 4.52
CA GLY A 388 -51.15 -10.84 4.83
C GLY A 388 -50.03 -11.44 3.98
N THR A 389 -49.67 -12.68 4.25
CA THR A 389 -48.59 -13.38 3.53
C THR A 389 -49.00 -13.68 2.09
N PHE A 390 -48.14 -13.31 1.15
CA PHE A 390 -48.32 -13.55 -0.27
C PHE A 390 -47.38 -14.67 -0.73
N PHE A 391 -47.91 -15.64 -1.49
CA PHE A 391 -47.15 -16.80 -1.97
C PHE A 391 -47.19 -16.87 -3.50
N ASP A 392 -46.01 -16.96 -4.13
CA ASP A 392 -45.87 -17.15 -5.57
C ASP A 392 -45.07 -18.41 -5.89
N LEU A 393 -45.65 -19.29 -6.71
CA LEU A 393 -45.10 -20.58 -7.12
C LEU A 393 -44.52 -20.47 -8.53
N VAL A 394 -43.20 -20.58 -8.64
CA VAL A 394 -42.47 -20.57 -9.92
C VAL A 394 -42.19 -22.01 -10.35
N GLY A 395 -42.80 -22.44 -11.45
CA GLY A 395 -42.66 -23.82 -11.95
C GLY A 395 -41.23 -24.16 -12.38
N LEU A 396 -40.71 -25.30 -11.89
CA LEU A 396 -39.40 -25.87 -12.25
C LEU A 396 -39.39 -26.51 -13.65
N LEU A 397 -40.56 -26.90 -14.16
CA LEU A 397 -40.68 -27.58 -15.46
C LEU A 397 -40.66 -26.54 -16.60
N ARG A 398 -39.48 -26.29 -17.14
CA ARG A 398 -39.25 -25.35 -18.25
C ARG A 398 -38.50 -26.04 -19.40
N GLN A 399 -38.51 -25.43 -20.57
CA GLN A 399 -37.72 -25.89 -21.72
C GLN A 399 -36.23 -25.86 -21.41
N GLU A 400 -35.45 -26.73 -22.06
CA GLU A 400 -34.00 -26.85 -21.79
C GLU A 400 -33.21 -25.56 -22.01
N ARG A 401 -33.71 -24.63 -22.81
CA ARG A 401 -33.08 -23.31 -23.02
C ARG A 401 -33.10 -22.45 -21.74
N TYR A 402 -34.20 -22.49 -20.99
CA TYR A 402 -34.43 -21.62 -19.81
C TYR A 402 -33.92 -22.29 -18.53
N LYS A 403 -32.60 -22.36 -18.39
CA LYS A 403 -31.95 -23.09 -17.28
C LYS A 403 -31.82 -22.27 -16.00
N LYS A 404 -31.60 -20.96 -16.11
CA LYS A 404 -31.29 -20.09 -14.98
C LYS A 404 -32.43 -19.14 -14.65
N THR A 405 -32.53 -18.82 -13.36
CA THR A 405 -33.53 -17.89 -12.83
C THR A 405 -32.88 -16.96 -11.83
N ALA A 406 -33.04 -15.66 -12.02
CA ALA A 406 -32.73 -14.64 -11.04
C ALA A 406 -34.03 -14.20 -10.34
N ILE A 407 -34.03 -14.24 -9.01
CA ILE A 407 -35.14 -13.74 -8.18
C ILE A 407 -34.56 -12.69 -7.25
N GLU A 408 -35.03 -11.46 -7.38
CA GLU A 408 -34.63 -10.35 -6.52
C GLU A 408 -35.77 -10.00 -5.58
N ALA A 409 -35.52 -10.01 -4.28
CA ALA A 409 -36.44 -9.57 -3.25
C ALA A 409 -36.06 -8.16 -2.76
N LEU A 410 -37.06 -7.29 -2.67
CA LEU A 410 -36.94 -5.89 -2.27
C LEU A 410 -37.76 -5.65 -1.01
N ASN A 411 -37.12 -5.09 0.01
CA ASN A 411 -37.70 -4.79 1.31
C ASN A 411 -38.28 -6.00 2.02
N VAL A 412 -37.67 -7.15 1.79
CA VAL A 412 -37.94 -8.39 2.53
C VAL A 412 -36.85 -8.53 3.58
N ASP A 413 -37.24 -8.50 4.85
CA ASP A 413 -36.32 -8.71 5.97
C ASP A 413 -35.73 -10.14 5.94
N ASP A 414 -34.70 -10.41 6.77
CA ASP A 414 -33.92 -11.67 6.82
C ASP A 414 -34.69 -12.95 7.19
N GLU A 415 -36.02 -12.95 7.09
CA GLU A 415 -36.84 -14.16 7.18
C GLU A 415 -36.63 -15.06 5.95
N ASP A 416 -36.79 -16.39 6.11
CA ASP A 416 -36.79 -17.32 4.99
C ASP A 416 -37.91 -16.91 3.99
N TRP A 417 -37.54 -16.31 2.86
CA TRP A 417 -38.48 -15.86 1.83
C TRP A 417 -38.45 -16.71 0.55
N LEU A 418 -37.41 -17.53 0.38
CA LEU A 418 -37.23 -18.38 -0.80
C LEU A 418 -37.18 -19.85 -0.39
N PHE A 419 -38.03 -20.67 -1.03
CA PHE A 419 -38.15 -22.09 -0.71
C PHE A 419 -38.26 -22.96 -1.96
N GLY A 420 -38.01 -24.26 -1.81
CA GLY A 420 -38.42 -25.29 -2.78
C GLY A 420 -39.51 -26.18 -2.20
N CYS A 421 -40.49 -26.56 -3.01
CA CYS A 421 -41.60 -27.39 -2.55
C CYS A 421 -42.23 -28.25 -3.65
N SER A 422 -43.02 -29.24 -3.20
CA SER A 422 -43.96 -29.97 -4.05
C SER A 422 -45.34 -29.35 -3.88
N ALA A 423 -45.85 -28.75 -4.95
CA ALA A 423 -47.22 -28.25 -4.99
C ALA A 423 -48.23 -29.41 -4.95
N LEU A 424 -49.32 -29.18 -4.23
CA LEU A 424 -50.50 -30.04 -4.12
C LEU A 424 -51.70 -29.25 -4.63
N ASP A 425 -52.68 -29.96 -5.20
CA ASP A 425 -53.93 -29.34 -5.61
C ASP A 425 -54.92 -29.30 -4.43
N ASN A 426 -55.61 -28.19 -4.26
CA ASN A 426 -56.66 -28.08 -3.26
C ASN A 426 -58.00 -28.53 -3.87
N ASN A 427 -58.46 -29.71 -3.48
CA ASN A 427 -59.72 -30.32 -3.96
C ASN A 427 -60.96 -29.39 -3.87
N LYS A 428 -60.94 -28.33 -3.04
CA LYS A 428 -62.05 -27.38 -2.88
C LYS A 428 -61.94 -26.11 -3.74
N THR A 429 -60.73 -25.65 -4.06
CA THR A 429 -60.52 -24.37 -4.77
C THR A 429 -59.75 -24.50 -6.09
N ALA A 430 -59.27 -25.71 -6.42
CA ALA A 430 -58.39 -26.01 -7.55
C ALA A 430 -57.13 -25.13 -7.61
N GLN A 431 -56.72 -24.56 -6.47
CA GLN A 431 -55.51 -23.73 -6.36
C GLN A 431 -54.34 -24.59 -5.88
N LEU A 432 -53.20 -24.45 -6.56
CA LEU A 432 -51.94 -25.06 -6.15
C LEU A 432 -51.39 -24.40 -4.89
N TYR A 433 -51.01 -25.21 -3.91
CA TYR A 433 -50.37 -24.75 -2.68
C TYR A 433 -49.27 -25.73 -2.23
N CYS A 434 -48.37 -25.29 -1.36
CA CYS A 434 -47.32 -26.14 -0.82
C CYS A 434 -47.49 -26.35 0.69
N GLU A 435 -47.73 -27.59 1.14
CA GLU A 435 -47.85 -27.90 2.56
C GLU A 435 -46.48 -27.88 3.27
N LYS A 436 -45.44 -28.43 2.63
CA LYS A 436 -44.07 -28.49 3.15
C LYS A 436 -43.12 -27.81 2.17
N ALA A 437 -42.30 -26.88 2.66
CA ALA A 437 -41.31 -26.18 1.86
C ALA A 437 -39.95 -26.12 2.57
N THR A 438 -38.88 -26.34 1.83
CA THR A 438 -37.51 -26.30 2.35
C THR A 438 -36.84 -24.98 2.00
N SER A 439 -36.23 -24.31 2.97
CA SER A 439 -35.55 -23.02 2.74
C SER A 439 -34.38 -23.14 1.76
N LEU A 440 -34.30 -22.18 0.85
CA LEU A 440 -33.22 -21.99 -0.11
C LEU A 440 -32.36 -20.74 0.20
N MET A 441 -32.46 -20.20 1.42
CA MET A 441 -31.76 -18.96 1.80
C MET A 441 -30.24 -19.03 1.67
N HIS A 442 -29.63 -20.21 1.74
CA HIS A 442 -28.19 -20.41 1.47
C HIS A 442 -27.76 -19.98 0.05
N LEU A 443 -28.69 -19.91 -0.90
CA LEU A 443 -28.45 -19.43 -2.27
C LEU A 443 -28.68 -17.92 -2.41
N VAL A 444 -29.39 -17.28 -1.47
CA VAL A 444 -29.73 -15.84 -1.49
C VAL A 444 -28.51 -15.00 -1.11
N GLN A 445 -28.17 -14.04 -1.96
CA GLN A 445 -27.10 -13.07 -1.76
C GLN A 445 -27.68 -11.71 -1.41
N ARG A 446 -27.26 -11.13 -0.29
CA ARG A 446 -27.56 -9.73 0.02
C ARG A 446 -26.72 -8.82 -0.87
N LEU A 447 -27.35 -7.84 -1.50
CA LEU A 447 -26.67 -6.81 -2.27
C LEU A 447 -26.52 -5.55 -1.42
N PRO A 448 -25.38 -4.84 -1.51
CA PRO A 448 -25.26 -3.53 -0.88
C PRO A 448 -26.32 -2.59 -1.41
N ASN A 449 -27.09 -2.02 -0.47
CA ASN A 449 -27.99 -0.92 -0.72
C ASN A 449 -27.68 0.16 0.32
N GLU A 450 -27.31 1.37 -0.13
CA GLU A 450 -27.04 2.46 0.82
C GLU A 450 -28.36 2.98 1.43
N ASP A 451 -29.49 2.75 0.75
CA ASP A 451 -30.82 2.99 1.30
C ASP A 451 -31.10 1.87 2.33
N ARG A 452 -31.78 2.17 3.45
CA ARG A 452 -32.03 1.21 4.56
C ARG A 452 -32.88 -0.03 4.18
N ASP A 453 -33.21 -0.15 2.92
CA ASP A 453 -34.16 -1.05 2.31
C ASP A 453 -33.43 -2.34 1.90
N PRO A 454 -33.72 -3.49 2.53
CA PRO A 454 -32.98 -4.72 2.28
C PRO A 454 -33.20 -5.20 0.85
N ARG A 455 -32.09 -5.43 0.15
CA ARG A 455 -32.06 -5.96 -1.22
C ARG A 455 -31.33 -7.29 -1.23
N SER A 456 -31.96 -8.32 -1.76
CA SER A 456 -31.34 -9.63 -1.88
C SER A 456 -31.71 -10.30 -3.19
N ILE A 457 -30.80 -11.11 -3.72
CA ILE A 457 -30.97 -11.80 -5.00
C ILE A 457 -30.55 -13.26 -4.90
N ALA A 458 -31.30 -14.15 -5.51
CA ALA A 458 -30.93 -15.55 -5.70
C ALA A 458 -30.80 -15.84 -7.19
N ILE A 459 -29.66 -16.43 -7.58
CA ILE A 459 -29.47 -16.99 -8.92
C ILE A 459 -29.53 -18.51 -8.80
N LEU A 460 -30.57 -19.09 -9.38
CA LEU A 460 -30.89 -20.51 -9.31
C LEU A 460 -30.68 -21.18 -10.66
N ASP A 461 -30.29 -22.45 -10.63
CA ASP A 461 -30.31 -23.34 -11.78
C ASP A 461 -31.50 -24.30 -11.61
N LEU A 462 -32.57 -24.05 -12.38
CA LEU A 462 -33.82 -24.82 -12.28
C LEU A 462 -33.60 -26.30 -12.62
N HIS A 463 -32.70 -26.59 -13.55
CA HIS A 463 -32.43 -27.97 -13.98
C HIS A 463 -31.62 -28.73 -12.93
N ASN A 464 -30.62 -28.06 -12.33
CA ASN A 464 -29.87 -28.64 -11.23
C ASN A 464 -30.77 -28.89 -10.00
N LEU A 465 -31.67 -27.94 -9.68
CA LEU A 465 -32.64 -28.12 -8.60
C LEU A 465 -33.58 -29.30 -8.89
N ARG A 466 -34.09 -29.42 -10.11
CA ARG A 466 -34.94 -30.56 -10.54
C ARG A 466 -34.21 -31.91 -10.42
N LYS A 467 -32.93 -31.97 -10.81
CA LYS A 467 -32.11 -33.19 -10.70
C LYS A 467 -31.80 -33.53 -9.25
N THR A 468 -31.55 -32.52 -8.42
CA THR A 468 -31.20 -32.70 -7.00
C THR A 468 -32.42 -33.09 -6.15
N TYR A 469 -33.60 -32.56 -6.48
CA TYR A 469 -34.84 -32.77 -5.73
C TYR A 469 -35.94 -33.24 -6.68
N VAL A 470 -35.98 -34.55 -6.90
CA VAL A 470 -36.93 -35.19 -7.84
C VAL A 470 -38.40 -34.92 -7.49
N GLN A 471 -38.70 -34.73 -6.19
CA GLN A 471 -40.06 -34.47 -5.70
C GLN A 471 -40.49 -33.00 -5.83
N TRP A 472 -39.59 -32.06 -6.13
CA TRP A 472 -39.94 -30.65 -6.20
C TRP A 472 -40.55 -30.30 -7.55
N THR A 473 -41.65 -29.54 -7.50
CA THR A 473 -42.36 -29.06 -8.69
C THR A 473 -42.21 -27.56 -8.87
N HIS A 474 -42.06 -26.80 -7.77
CA HIS A 474 -42.01 -25.34 -7.78
C HIS A 474 -40.93 -24.78 -6.83
N VAL A 475 -40.45 -23.60 -7.17
CA VAL A 475 -39.75 -22.68 -6.26
C VAL A 475 -40.78 -21.70 -5.71
N LEU A 476 -40.84 -21.55 -4.41
CA LEU A 476 -41.81 -20.71 -3.71
C LEU A 476 -41.14 -19.41 -3.25
N VAL A 477 -41.73 -18.28 -3.65
CA VAL A 477 -41.41 -16.94 -3.15
C VAL A 477 -42.50 -16.55 -2.14
N ARG A 478 -42.09 -16.26 -0.91
CA ARG A 478 -42.95 -15.81 0.18
C ARG A 478 -42.66 -14.34 0.48
N LEU A 479 -43.68 -13.49 0.42
CA LEU A 479 -43.60 -12.13 0.93
C LEU A 479 -44.41 -12.02 2.23
N PRO A 480 -43.77 -11.69 3.37
CA PRO A 480 -44.47 -11.49 4.63
C PRO A 480 -45.34 -10.20 4.61
N PRO A 481 -46.33 -10.10 5.52
CA PRO A 481 -47.06 -8.85 5.72
C PRO A 481 -46.09 -7.73 6.13
N SER A 482 -46.25 -6.56 5.52
CA SER A 482 -45.39 -5.40 5.75
C SER A 482 -46.17 -4.12 5.53
N THR A 483 -45.86 -3.09 6.32
CA THR A 483 -46.41 -1.73 6.15
C THR A 483 -45.62 -0.91 5.13
N LYS A 484 -44.42 -1.35 4.76
CA LYS A 484 -43.55 -0.71 3.77
C LYS A 484 -43.75 -1.32 2.39
N ARG A 485 -43.34 -0.60 1.35
CA ARG A 485 -43.28 -1.13 -0.02
C ARG A 485 -42.46 -2.43 -0.02
N ILE A 486 -43.05 -3.51 -0.52
CA ILE A 486 -42.43 -4.84 -0.61
C ILE A 486 -42.68 -5.43 -1.99
N GLY A 487 -41.78 -6.24 -2.49
CA GLY A 487 -41.96 -6.88 -3.81
C GLY A 487 -40.82 -7.78 -4.19
N TYR A 488 -40.97 -8.41 -5.35
CA TYR A 488 -39.90 -9.19 -5.95
C TYR A 488 -39.91 -9.06 -7.47
N ASN A 489 -38.74 -9.28 -8.06
CA ASN A 489 -38.54 -9.36 -9.49
C ASN A 489 -38.09 -10.77 -9.86
N LEU A 490 -38.52 -11.26 -11.02
CA LEU A 490 -38.22 -12.58 -11.56
C LEU A 490 -37.72 -12.42 -13.00
N ASP A 491 -36.60 -13.08 -13.31
CA ASP A 491 -36.01 -13.16 -14.65
C ASP A 491 -35.52 -14.59 -14.90
N ILE A 492 -36.24 -15.34 -15.74
CA ILE A 492 -35.89 -16.68 -16.20
C ILE A 492 -35.30 -16.57 -17.61
N TYR A 493 -34.07 -17.03 -17.78
CA TYR A 493 -33.29 -16.75 -18.98
C TYR A 493 -32.41 -17.93 -19.44
N ASP A 494 -31.97 -17.82 -20.69
CA ASP A 494 -30.91 -18.66 -21.26
C ASP A 494 -29.53 -18.17 -20.76
N PRO A 495 -28.73 -19.03 -20.11
CA PRO A 495 -27.39 -18.67 -19.68
C PRO A 495 -26.48 -18.13 -20.80
N GLN A 496 -26.66 -18.56 -22.06
CA GLN A 496 -25.83 -18.11 -23.19
C GLN A 496 -26.06 -16.63 -23.53
N GLU A 497 -27.25 -16.10 -23.26
CA GLU A 497 -27.58 -14.69 -23.53
C GLU A 497 -27.09 -13.75 -22.42
N ARG A 498 -26.80 -14.29 -21.22
CA ARG A 498 -26.44 -13.51 -20.02
C ARG A 498 -24.96 -13.60 -19.65
N VAL A 499 -24.16 -14.36 -20.39
CA VAL A 499 -22.71 -14.50 -20.15
C VAL A 499 -21.97 -13.96 -21.35
N THR A 500 -21.08 -12.99 -21.14
CA THR A 500 -20.27 -12.42 -22.22
C THR A 500 -18.80 -12.45 -21.82
N ASP A 501 -17.97 -13.04 -22.69
CA ASP A 501 -16.53 -13.01 -22.54
C ASP A 501 -15.95 -11.73 -23.16
N ILE A 502 -15.13 -11.02 -22.38
CA ILE A 502 -14.37 -9.87 -22.82
C ILE A 502 -12.88 -10.09 -22.55
N LYS A 503 -12.05 -9.39 -23.32
CA LYS A 503 -10.60 -9.40 -23.18
C LYS A 503 -10.15 -8.06 -22.64
N MET A 504 -9.04 -8.06 -21.90
CA MET A 504 -8.39 -6.82 -21.51
C MET A 504 -8.06 -5.99 -22.77
N PRO A 505 -8.56 -4.74 -22.89
CA PRO A 505 -8.22 -3.89 -24.02
C PRO A 505 -6.73 -3.55 -23.97
N ARG A 506 -6.11 -3.42 -25.13
CA ARG A 506 -4.70 -3.00 -25.21
C ARG A 506 -4.59 -1.57 -24.67
N TRP A 507 -3.47 -1.24 -24.04
CA TRP A 507 -3.25 0.07 -23.41
C TRP A 507 -3.28 1.27 -24.37
N TYR A 508 -3.23 1.05 -25.69
CA TYR A 508 -3.35 2.10 -26.71
C TYR A 508 -4.75 2.18 -27.33
N THR A 509 -5.67 1.31 -26.91
CA THR A 509 -7.06 1.34 -27.35
C THR A 509 -7.78 2.45 -26.58
N MET A 510 -7.90 3.60 -27.22
CA MET A 510 -8.58 4.79 -26.68
C MET A 510 -10.10 4.77 -26.91
N ALA A 511 -10.58 3.82 -27.72
CA ALA A 511 -11.99 3.72 -28.09
C ALA A 511 -12.81 2.95 -27.05
N ARG A 512 -14.03 3.42 -26.83
CA ARG A 512 -15.05 2.71 -26.06
C ARG A 512 -15.55 1.50 -26.84
N LEU A 513 -15.45 0.30 -26.24
CA LEU A 513 -15.85 -0.95 -26.87
C LEU A 513 -17.26 -1.35 -26.39
N PRO A 514 -18.25 -1.51 -27.29
CA PRO A 514 -19.58 -1.97 -26.92
C PRO A 514 -19.55 -3.45 -26.53
N ILE A 515 -20.22 -3.81 -25.43
CA ILE A 515 -20.49 -5.22 -25.04
C ILE A 515 -21.92 -5.56 -25.43
N ILE A 516 -22.87 -4.73 -24.99
CA ILE A 516 -24.30 -4.89 -25.22
C ILE A 516 -24.85 -3.54 -25.65
N ASN A 517 -25.46 -3.49 -26.83
CA ASN A 517 -26.06 -2.26 -27.35
C ASN A 517 -27.32 -1.86 -26.58
N GLU A 518 -28.18 -2.83 -26.27
CA GLU A 518 -29.40 -2.68 -25.47
C GLU A 518 -29.73 -4.00 -24.77
N THR A 519 -29.96 -3.96 -23.46
CA THR A 519 -30.42 -5.13 -22.68
C THR A 519 -31.91 -5.36 -22.86
N LEU A 520 -32.33 -6.63 -22.79
CA LEU A 520 -33.75 -6.99 -22.74
C LEU A 520 -34.45 -6.34 -21.53
N GLN A 521 -35.72 -5.99 -21.68
CA GLN A 521 -36.52 -5.42 -20.59
C GLN A 521 -36.71 -6.43 -19.46
N GLY A 522 -36.55 -5.98 -18.21
CA GLY A 522 -36.65 -6.84 -17.03
C GLY A 522 -35.45 -7.76 -16.80
N THR A 523 -34.32 -7.50 -17.46
CA THR A 523 -33.06 -8.20 -17.17
C THR A 523 -32.59 -7.87 -15.75
N LEU A 524 -32.40 -8.89 -14.91
CA LEU A 524 -31.91 -8.72 -13.55
C LEU A 524 -30.41 -8.97 -13.40
N HIS A 525 -29.85 -9.86 -14.22
CA HIS A 525 -28.48 -10.33 -14.03
C HIS A 525 -27.75 -10.52 -15.36
N HIS A 526 -26.54 -9.98 -15.44
CA HIS A 526 -25.60 -10.20 -16.55
C HIS A 526 -24.20 -10.49 -16.01
N ARG A 527 -23.49 -11.46 -16.59
CA ARG A 527 -22.14 -11.86 -16.18
C ARG A 527 -21.13 -11.54 -17.27
N LEU A 528 -20.12 -10.75 -16.90
CA LEU A 528 -18.96 -10.47 -17.74
C LEU A 528 -17.76 -11.30 -17.26
N ARG A 529 -17.09 -11.98 -18.19
CA ARG A 529 -15.90 -12.80 -17.96
C ARG A 529 -14.70 -12.09 -18.59
N ILE A 530 -13.76 -11.63 -17.77
CA ILE A 530 -12.64 -10.79 -18.18
C ILE A 530 -11.37 -11.63 -18.20
N SER A 531 -10.89 -11.90 -19.41
CA SER A 531 -9.61 -12.59 -19.65
C SER A 531 -8.46 -11.61 -19.86
N GLU A 532 -7.22 -12.10 -19.74
CA GLU A 532 -5.98 -11.31 -19.97
C GLU A 532 -5.74 -10.14 -19.00
N MET A 533 -6.45 -10.07 -17.87
CA MET A 533 -6.16 -9.15 -16.76
C MET A 533 -5.13 -9.78 -15.82
N VAL A 534 -3.86 -9.36 -15.93
CA VAL A 534 -2.70 -10.04 -15.30
C VAL A 534 -2.10 -9.20 -14.17
N ASP A 535 -1.88 -7.91 -14.41
CA ASP A 535 -1.19 -7.02 -13.49
C ASP A 535 -2.17 -6.22 -12.61
N PRO A 536 -1.84 -5.94 -11.33
CA PRO A 536 -2.74 -5.24 -10.40
C PRO A 536 -2.96 -3.75 -10.74
N TYR A 537 -2.08 -3.14 -11.55
CA TYR A 537 -2.27 -1.77 -12.02
C TYR A 537 -3.26 -1.69 -13.19
N GLN A 538 -3.57 -2.81 -13.86
CA GLN A 538 -4.52 -2.81 -14.96
C GLN A 538 -5.93 -2.55 -14.43
N SER A 539 -6.64 -1.63 -15.07
CA SER A 539 -8.01 -1.30 -14.71
C SER A 539 -8.87 -1.12 -15.96
N ILE A 540 -10.06 -1.72 -15.91
CA ILE A 540 -11.11 -1.54 -16.91
C ILE A 540 -12.18 -0.64 -16.30
N ARG A 541 -12.63 0.34 -17.08
CA ARG A 541 -13.84 1.11 -16.78
C ARG A 541 -15.01 0.47 -17.53
N VAL A 542 -15.96 -0.08 -16.78
CA VAL A 542 -17.22 -0.61 -17.31
C VAL A 542 -18.29 0.47 -17.15
N ILE A 543 -18.89 0.86 -18.27
CA ILE A 543 -19.87 1.94 -18.35
C ILE A 543 -21.24 1.32 -18.59
N VAL A 544 -22.19 1.58 -17.68
CA VAL A 544 -23.55 1.03 -17.70
C VAL A 544 -24.54 2.18 -17.85
N GLU A 545 -24.85 2.55 -19.09
CA GLU A 545 -25.72 3.70 -19.37
C GLU A 545 -27.20 3.30 -19.41
N PRO A 546 -28.07 3.95 -18.63
CA PRO A 546 -29.52 3.80 -18.79
C PRO A 546 -29.98 4.45 -20.11
N LEU A 547 -30.63 3.68 -20.98
CA LEU A 547 -31.24 4.20 -22.23
C LEU A 547 -32.68 4.63 -22.01
N GLN A 548 -33.45 3.79 -21.33
CA GLN A 548 -34.86 4.03 -21.03
C GLN A 548 -35.16 3.46 -19.64
N CYS A 549 -35.66 4.29 -18.73
CA CYS A 549 -36.04 3.91 -17.38
C CYS A 549 -37.41 4.47 -17.05
N ILE A 550 -38.21 3.70 -16.31
CA ILE A 550 -39.51 4.15 -15.81
C ILE A 550 -39.33 5.17 -14.66
N SER A 551 -38.26 5.01 -13.87
CA SER A 551 -37.89 5.88 -12.75
C SER A 551 -36.61 6.66 -13.07
N SER A 552 -36.49 7.89 -12.58
CA SER A 552 -35.24 8.66 -12.64
C SER A 552 -34.15 8.08 -11.74
N GLU A 553 -34.53 7.37 -10.69
CA GLU A 553 -33.60 6.65 -9.82
C GLU A 553 -33.57 5.17 -10.21
N TYR A 554 -32.43 4.73 -10.75
CA TYR A 554 -32.13 3.33 -11.03
C TYR A 554 -30.98 2.86 -10.14
N ARG A 555 -30.90 1.53 -9.93
CA ARG A 555 -29.87 0.93 -9.07
C ARG A 555 -29.16 -0.21 -9.80
N VAL A 556 -27.86 -0.04 -10.04
CA VAL A 556 -27.00 -1.10 -10.59
C VAL A 556 -25.96 -1.48 -9.54
N THR A 557 -25.89 -2.76 -9.18
CA THR A 557 -24.85 -3.28 -8.29
C THR A 557 -23.95 -4.22 -9.06
N ALA A 558 -22.64 -4.02 -8.97
CA ALA A 558 -21.63 -4.87 -9.54
C ALA A 558 -20.93 -5.68 -8.45
N ARG A 559 -20.68 -6.96 -8.72
CA ARG A 559 -19.85 -7.84 -7.89
C ARG A 559 -18.66 -8.33 -8.70
N ILE A 560 -17.46 -8.07 -8.21
CA ILE A 560 -16.20 -8.49 -8.80
C ILE A 560 -15.64 -9.65 -7.97
N CYS A 561 -15.23 -10.72 -8.65
CA CYS A 561 -14.55 -11.85 -8.04
C CYS A 561 -13.28 -12.20 -8.81
N VAL A 562 -12.18 -12.36 -8.08
CA VAL A 562 -10.86 -12.70 -8.63
C VAL A 562 -10.54 -14.16 -8.27
N PRO A 563 -10.39 -15.06 -9.26
CA PRO A 563 -10.45 -16.50 -9.00
C PRO A 563 -9.25 -17.05 -8.22
N TRP A 564 -8.09 -16.40 -8.25
CA TRP A 564 -6.91 -16.78 -7.46
C TRP A 564 -6.80 -16.06 -6.11
N ALA A 565 -7.69 -15.13 -5.79
CA ALA A 565 -7.61 -14.28 -4.61
C ALA A 565 -8.82 -14.53 -3.69
N ALA A 566 -8.70 -15.51 -2.79
CA ALA A 566 -9.75 -15.87 -1.84
C ALA A 566 -10.11 -14.70 -0.90
N GLY A 567 -11.40 -14.41 -0.73
CA GLY A 567 -11.88 -13.35 0.17
C GLY A 567 -11.91 -11.94 -0.41
N PHE A 568 -11.43 -11.76 -1.66
CA PHE A 568 -11.35 -10.47 -2.35
C PHE A 568 -12.59 -10.12 -3.19
N GLU A 569 -13.76 -10.64 -2.83
CA GLU A 569 -15.00 -10.20 -3.49
C GLU A 569 -15.21 -8.70 -3.23
N ARG A 570 -15.60 -7.94 -4.24
CA ARG A 570 -15.86 -6.51 -4.12
C ARG A 570 -17.21 -6.18 -4.71
N PHE A 571 -17.96 -5.33 -4.02
CA PHE A 571 -19.20 -4.77 -4.52
C PHE A 571 -19.04 -3.28 -4.79
N GLN A 572 -19.69 -2.81 -5.85
CA GLN A 572 -19.76 -1.40 -6.20
C GLN A 572 -21.19 -1.11 -6.68
N THR A 573 -21.83 -0.09 -6.14
CA THR A 573 -23.22 0.27 -6.50
C THR A 573 -23.25 1.64 -7.17
N LEU A 574 -23.98 1.75 -8.27
CA LEU A 574 -24.28 2.99 -8.98
C LEU A 574 -25.72 3.41 -8.70
N LYS A 575 -25.92 4.71 -8.42
CA LYS A 575 -27.23 5.32 -8.23
C LYS A 575 -27.39 6.58 -9.08
N SER A 576 -28.58 6.72 -9.66
CA SER A 576 -29.04 7.91 -10.40
C SER A 576 -28.24 8.25 -11.68
N PHE A 577 -28.79 9.19 -12.46
CA PHE A 577 -28.15 9.71 -13.68
C PHE A 577 -26.97 10.66 -13.37
N ASP A 578 -26.95 11.27 -12.18
CA ASP A 578 -25.97 12.30 -11.81
C ASP A 578 -24.62 11.71 -11.36
N GLN A 579 -24.63 10.49 -10.81
CA GLN A 579 -23.39 9.74 -10.62
C GLN A 579 -22.92 9.24 -11.99
N LYS A 580 -21.69 9.59 -12.40
CA LYS A 580 -21.09 9.06 -13.63
C LYS A 580 -21.26 7.52 -13.64
N PRO A 581 -21.89 6.92 -14.67
CA PRO A 581 -22.32 5.52 -14.66
C PRO A 581 -21.16 4.55 -14.91
N GLN A 582 -20.12 4.61 -14.07
CA GLN A 582 -18.84 3.94 -14.29
C GLN A 582 -18.43 3.08 -13.10
N LEU A 583 -18.16 1.82 -13.40
CA LEU A 583 -17.61 0.82 -12.49
C LEU A 583 -16.17 0.56 -12.87
N TYR A 584 -15.29 0.40 -11.89
CA TYR A 584 -13.89 0.08 -12.14
C TYR A 584 -13.63 -1.37 -11.78
N VAL A 585 -12.83 -2.08 -12.58
CA VAL A 585 -12.48 -3.49 -12.36
C VAL A 585 -10.97 -3.67 -12.45
N ASN A 586 -10.40 -4.27 -11.42
CA ASN A 586 -8.97 -4.42 -11.20
C ASN A 586 -8.71 -5.64 -10.30
N VAL A 587 -7.47 -6.15 -10.30
CA VAL A 587 -7.06 -7.28 -9.45
C VAL A 587 -6.18 -6.82 -8.28
N PRO A 588 -6.25 -7.46 -7.09
CA PRO A 588 -5.50 -7.06 -5.91
C PRO A 588 -4.06 -7.61 -5.88
N THR A 589 -3.80 -8.72 -6.56
CA THR A 589 -2.51 -9.41 -6.59
C THR A 589 -2.23 -9.94 -7.99
N LEU A 590 -0.94 -10.10 -8.32
CA LEU A 590 -0.50 -10.68 -9.59
C LEU A 590 -1.07 -12.09 -9.78
N VAL A 591 -1.38 -12.42 -11.04
CA VAL A 591 -1.73 -13.79 -11.45
C VAL A 591 -0.66 -14.81 -11.02
N PRO A 592 -1.04 -16.00 -10.52
CA PRO A 592 -0.09 -17.09 -10.25
C PRO A 592 0.68 -17.51 -11.50
N ARG A 593 1.92 -17.99 -11.32
CA ARG A 593 2.74 -18.44 -12.46
C ARG A 593 2.01 -19.51 -13.27
N HIS A 594 2.04 -19.35 -14.59
CA HIS A 594 1.41 -20.21 -15.60
C HIS A 594 -0.14 -20.28 -15.55
N TYR A 595 -0.81 -19.49 -14.74
CA TYR A 595 -2.27 -19.48 -14.66
C TYR A 595 -2.93 -19.12 -16.00
N ASN A 596 -3.94 -19.90 -16.41
CA ASN A 596 -4.66 -19.66 -17.65
C ASN A 596 -5.93 -18.81 -17.41
N THR A 597 -5.83 -17.52 -17.68
CA THR A 597 -6.94 -16.55 -17.50
C THR A 597 -8.08 -16.72 -18.50
N THR A 598 -7.90 -17.49 -19.58
CA THR A 598 -9.01 -17.80 -20.50
C THR A 598 -9.93 -18.88 -19.94
N LEU A 599 -9.36 -19.86 -19.23
CA LEU A 599 -10.12 -20.92 -18.56
C LEU A 599 -10.79 -20.41 -17.29
N ASN A 600 -10.01 -19.71 -16.44
CA ASN A 600 -10.48 -19.12 -15.19
C ASN A 600 -10.34 -17.59 -15.21
N PRO A 601 -11.26 -16.86 -15.87
CA PRO A 601 -11.21 -15.40 -15.95
C PRO A 601 -11.70 -14.72 -14.67
N VAL A 602 -11.38 -13.43 -14.53
CA VAL A 602 -12.01 -12.56 -13.53
C VAL A 602 -13.48 -12.40 -13.88
N THR A 603 -14.38 -12.53 -12.90
CA THR A 603 -15.83 -12.44 -13.14
C THR A 603 -16.40 -11.16 -12.56
N LEU A 604 -17.21 -10.47 -13.35
CA LEU A 604 -18.01 -9.31 -12.96
C LEU A 604 -19.49 -9.65 -13.14
N ASP A 605 -20.20 -9.85 -12.04
CA ASP A 605 -21.67 -10.02 -12.03
C ASP A 605 -22.33 -8.63 -11.91
N LEU A 606 -23.18 -8.27 -12.87
CA LEU A 606 -23.96 -7.03 -12.88
C LEU A 606 -25.41 -7.35 -12.50
N TYR A 607 -25.89 -6.73 -11.43
CA TYR A 607 -27.27 -6.77 -10.96
C TYR A 607 -27.97 -5.48 -11.38
N LEU A 608 -28.81 -5.57 -12.40
CA LEU A 608 -29.44 -4.44 -13.09
C LEU A 608 -30.82 -4.13 -12.49
N ASP A 609 -31.31 -2.90 -12.70
CA ASP A 609 -32.68 -2.55 -12.38
C ASP A 609 -33.62 -3.01 -13.50
N PRO A 610 -34.61 -3.87 -13.24
CA PRO A 610 -35.47 -4.41 -14.29
C PRO A 610 -36.44 -3.38 -14.89
N THR A 611 -36.59 -2.22 -14.25
CA THR A 611 -37.40 -1.11 -14.78
C THR A 611 -36.67 -0.30 -15.86
N CYS A 612 -35.39 -0.62 -16.09
CA CYS A 612 -34.50 0.07 -17.02
C CYS A 612 -33.98 -0.84 -18.12
N ARG A 613 -33.61 -0.23 -19.25
CA ARG A 613 -32.78 -0.85 -20.29
C ARG A 613 -31.44 -0.16 -20.33
N TYR A 614 -30.38 -0.95 -20.50
CA TYR A 614 -29.01 -0.47 -20.39
C TYR A 614 -28.22 -0.71 -21.67
N ARG A 615 -27.29 0.20 -21.95
CA ARG A 615 -26.15 -0.04 -22.84
C ARG A 615 -24.92 -0.31 -22.00
N ILE A 616 -24.26 -1.43 -22.26
CA ILE A 616 -23.07 -1.86 -21.52
C ILE A 616 -21.87 -1.83 -22.45
N SER A 617 -20.82 -1.18 -21.98
CA SER A 617 -19.58 -0.98 -22.74
C SER A 617 -18.40 -0.90 -21.78
N TYR A 618 -17.20 -1.02 -22.31
CA TYR A 618 -15.99 -0.97 -21.50
C TYR A 618 -14.84 -0.32 -22.26
N GLU A 619 -13.86 0.14 -21.50
CA GLU A 619 -12.65 0.75 -22.02
C GLU A 619 -11.51 0.63 -21.01
N TYR A 620 -10.28 0.88 -21.48
CA TYR A 620 -9.12 0.96 -20.61
C TYR A 620 -9.19 2.22 -19.74
N SER A 621 -9.11 2.07 -18.41
CA SER A 621 -9.15 3.23 -17.51
C SER A 621 -7.74 3.77 -17.25
N TYR A 622 -7.34 4.83 -17.95
CA TYR A 622 -6.03 5.46 -17.73
C TYR A 622 -5.91 6.12 -16.35
N SER A 623 -6.97 6.80 -15.89
CA SER A 623 -6.98 7.47 -14.58
C SER A 623 -6.79 6.48 -13.43
N SER A 624 -7.55 5.38 -13.45
CA SER A 624 -7.36 4.32 -12.46
C SER A 624 -6.03 3.59 -12.68
N ALA A 625 -5.67 3.21 -13.90
CA ALA A 625 -4.46 2.42 -14.11
C ALA A 625 -3.19 3.17 -13.66
N LEU A 626 -3.13 4.47 -13.91
CA LEU A 626 -2.03 5.32 -13.48
C LEU A 626 -2.04 5.57 -11.97
N SER A 627 -3.21 5.76 -11.35
CA SER A 627 -3.30 5.90 -9.90
C SER A 627 -2.90 4.62 -9.17
N ARG A 628 -3.31 3.45 -9.68
CA ARG A 628 -2.87 2.15 -9.18
C ARG A 628 -1.39 1.90 -9.43
N LEU A 629 -0.84 2.31 -10.58
CA LEU A 629 0.61 2.23 -10.82
C LEU A 629 1.38 3.00 -9.74
N VAL A 630 0.92 4.19 -9.36
CA VAL A 630 1.50 4.94 -8.24
C VAL A 630 1.34 4.17 -6.92
N LEU A 631 0.12 3.75 -6.55
CA LEU A 631 -0.13 3.06 -5.28
C LEU A 631 0.65 1.76 -5.13
N GLU A 632 0.79 0.99 -6.22
CA GLU A 632 1.43 -0.32 -6.18
C GLU A 632 2.97 -0.24 -6.18
N PHE A 633 3.55 0.78 -6.83
CA PHE A 633 4.98 0.84 -7.13
C PHE A 633 5.72 2.09 -6.63
N TYR A 634 5.08 2.98 -5.86
CA TYR A 634 5.77 4.17 -5.32
C TYR A 634 7.03 3.81 -4.50
N GLY A 635 7.03 2.65 -3.83
CA GLY A 635 8.18 2.15 -3.07
C GLY A 635 9.42 1.86 -3.93
N TRP A 636 9.28 1.63 -5.24
CA TRP A 636 10.43 1.38 -6.12
C TRP A 636 11.14 2.66 -6.55
N MET A 637 10.47 3.81 -6.43
CA MET A 637 10.96 5.10 -6.93
C MET A 637 12.34 5.50 -6.36
N PRO A 638 12.64 5.34 -5.05
CA PRO A 638 13.96 5.64 -4.50
C PRO A 638 15.08 4.82 -5.15
N ALA A 639 14.86 3.54 -5.40
CA ALA A 639 15.86 2.67 -6.04
C ALA A 639 16.14 3.12 -7.48
N HIS A 640 15.10 3.43 -8.24
CA HIS A 640 15.26 3.96 -9.59
C HIS A 640 15.97 5.32 -9.61
N LEU A 641 15.69 6.20 -8.65
CA LEU A 641 16.36 7.50 -8.53
C LEU A 641 17.85 7.35 -8.20
N VAL A 642 18.21 6.49 -7.24
CA VAL A 642 19.62 6.19 -6.91
C VAL A 642 20.35 5.57 -8.10
N CYS A 643 19.69 4.65 -8.83
CA CYS A 643 20.23 4.08 -10.06
C CYS A 643 20.56 5.18 -11.09
N VAL A 644 19.65 6.13 -11.33
CA VAL A 644 19.89 7.28 -12.22
C VAL A 644 21.08 8.11 -11.71
N LEU A 645 21.12 8.45 -10.42
CA LEU A 645 22.22 9.23 -9.84
C LEU A 645 23.59 8.54 -9.99
N LEU A 646 23.66 7.21 -9.85
CA LEU A 646 24.89 6.45 -10.05
C LEU A 646 25.38 6.49 -11.51
N ILE A 647 24.48 6.43 -12.49
CA ILE A 647 24.85 6.51 -13.91
C ILE A 647 25.20 7.96 -14.30
N VAL A 648 24.56 8.95 -13.65
CA VAL A 648 24.96 10.36 -13.74
C VAL A 648 26.38 10.53 -13.21
N LEU A 649 26.67 10.03 -12.02
CA LEU A 649 27.98 10.07 -11.40
C LEU A 649 29.04 9.38 -12.27
N ARG A 650 28.73 8.19 -12.81
CA ARG A 650 29.56 7.47 -13.78
C ARG A 650 30.00 8.38 -14.94
N LYS A 651 29.05 9.04 -15.60
CA LYS A 651 29.33 9.90 -16.75
C LYS A 651 30.11 11.16 -16.37
N GLN A 652 29.80 11.76 -15.23
CA GLN A 652 30.49 12.96 -14.73
C GLN A 652 31.94 12.66 -14.37
N VAL A 653 32.23 11.45 -13.90
CA VAL A 653 33.59 10.98 -13.60
C VAL A 653 34.40 10.65 -14.86
N GLU A 654 33.74 10.19 -15.94
CA GLU A 654 34.42 10.04 -17.25
C GLU A 654 34.63 11.38 -17.97
N THR A 655 33.70 12.32 -17.78
CA THR A 655 33.63 13.58 -18.55
C THR A 655 33.70 14.79 -17.60
N PHE A 656 34.90 15.12 -17.13
CA PHE A 656 35.10 16.34 -16.35
C PHE A 656 34.90 17.59 -17.23
N HIS A 657 34.17 18.57 -16.72
CA HIS A 657 34.03 19.86 -17.40
C HIS A 657 35.24 20.74 -17.12
N GLN A 658 35.73 21.44 -18.16
CA GLN A 658 36.80 22.43 -18.00
C GLN A 658 36.28 23.64 -17.19
N VAL A 659 37.06 24.06 -16.20
CA VAL A 659 36.82 25.27 -15.39
C VAL A 659 36.73 26.50 -16.29
N GLY A 660 35.86 27.46 -15.94
CA GLY A 660 35.63 28.70 -16.71
C GLY A 660 34.60 28.58 -17.85
N THR A 661 34.14 27.36 -18.18
CA THR A 661 33.08 27.18 -19.20
C THR A 661 31.67 27.33 -18.61
N PHE A 662 30.74 27.87 -19.40
CA PHE A 662 29.32 27.97 -19.02
C PHE A 662 28.65 26.60 -18.75
N ARG A 663 29.25 25.51 -19.25
CA ARG A 663 28.80 24.14 -18.96
C ARG A 663 29.10 23.73 -17.51
N SER A 664 30.18 24.22 -16.91
CA SER A 664 30.50 24.00 -15.49
C SER A 664 29.46 24.63 -14.54
N LEU A 665 28.84 25.73 -14.99
CA LEU A 665 27.84 26.51 -14.24
C LEU A 665 26.43 25.88 -14.29
N ARG A 666 26.18 24.95 -15.22
CA ARG A 666 24.86 24.30 -15.43
C ARG A 666 24.82 22.92 -14.77
N PRO A 667 24.21 22.76 -13.57
CA PRO A 667 24.27 21.48 -12.84
C PRO A 667 23.42 20.37 -13.46
N TYR A 668 22.48 20.69 -14.35
CA TYR A 668 21.64 19.71 -15.05
C TYR A 668 22.35 18.99 -16.22
N VAL A 669 23.59 19.38 -16.55
CA VAL A 669 24.35 18.74 -17.64
C VAL A 669 24.65 17.28 -17.28
N GLY A 670 24.23 16.36 -18.15
CA GLY A 670 24.47 14.94 -17.98
C GLY A 670 23.38 14.15 -17.26
N TYR A 671 22.31 14.79 -16.77
CA TYR A 671 21.17 14.13 -16.12
C TYR A 671 20.15 13.52 -17.09
N MET A 672 20.08 14.01 -18.33
CA MET A 672 19.28 13.40 -19.40
C MET A 672 19.95 12.13 -19.96
N GLN A 673 19.96 11.06 -19.17
CA GLN A 673 20.63 9.79 -19.50
C GLN A 673 19.66 8.71 -19.94
N TYR A 674 19.07 8.83 -21.13
CA TYR A 674 18.24 7.77 -21.68
C TYR A 674 18.98 6.43 -21.90
N THR A 675 20.33 6.43 -21.87
CA THR A 675 21.16 5.21 -21.88
C THR A 675 21.01 4.36 -20.63
N SER A 676 20.49 4.89 -19.52
CA SER A 676 20.20 4.12 -18.31
C SER A 676 19.10 3.08 -18.52
N LEU A 677 18.25 3.24 -19.54
CA LEU A 677 17.23 2.26 -19.93
C LEU A 677 17.84 0.90 -20.32
N TYR A 678 19.08 0.89 -20.84
CA TYR A 678 19.78 -0.37 -21.12
C TYR A 678 20.11 -1.15 -19.85
N VAL A 679 20.28 -0.48 -18.71
CA VAL A 679 20.51 -1.15 -17.42
C VAL A 679 19.26 -1.91 -17.00
N VAL A 680 18.07 -1.31 -17.17
CA VAL A 680 16.79 -1.93 -16.82
C VAL A 680 16.56 -3.22 -17.63
N THR A 681 16.82 -3.18 -18.94
CA THR A 681 16.67 -4.37 -19.81
C THR A 681 17.73 -5.43 -19.51
N ALA A 682 18.98 -5.02 -19.31
CA ALA A 682 20.08 -5.93 -18.96
C ALA A 682 19.83 -6.64 -17.61
N CYS A 683 19.37 -5.92 -16.59
CA CYS A 683 19.06 -6.51 -15.28
C CYS A 683 17.97 -7.58 -15.36
N ARG A 684 16.97 -7.43 -16.23
CA ARG A 684 15.92 -8.46 -16.41
C ARG A 684 16.48 -9.75 -17.02
N LEU A 685 17.40 -9.65 -17.98
CA LEU A 685 18.08 -10.81 -18.56
C LEU A 685 19.01 -11.46 -17.53
N LEU A 686 19.77 -10.64 -16.82
CA LEU A 686 20.69 -11.10 -15.78
C LEU A 686 19.95 -11.80 -14.63
N LYS A 687 18.78 -11.30 -14.21
CA LYS A 687 17.93 -11.96 -13.22
C LYS A 687 17.60 -13.41 -13.60
N LYS A 688 17.22 -13.66 -14.86
CA LYS A 688 16.95 -15.03 -15.34
C LYS A 688 18.18 -15.93 -15.27
N LEU A 689 19.35 -15.37 -15.60
CA LEU A 689 20.62 -16.10 -15.56
C LEU A 689 21.04 -16.41 -14.11
N ILE A 690 20.91 -15.45 -13.18
CA ILE A 690 21.22 -15.63 -11.75
C ILE A 690 20.35 -16.73 -11.13
N ILE A 691 19.03 -16.69 -11.37
CA ILE A 691 18.10 -17.69 -10.84
C ILE A 691 18.47 -19.10 -11.36
N THR A 692 19.03 -19.19 -12.56
CA THR A 692 19.43 -20.48 -13.15
C THR A 692 20.79 -20.97 -12.63
N SER A 693 21.72 -20.06 -12.32
CA SER A 693 23.11 -20.43 -11.98
C SER A 693 23.36 -20.69 -10.50
N SER A 694 22.48 -20.25 -9.58
CA SER A 694 22.60 -20.40 -8.11
C SER A 694 23.90 -19.87 -7.46
N MET A 695 24.78 -19.21 -8.23
CA MET A 695 26.08 -18.70 -7.77
C MET A 695 25.97 -17.37 -6.99
N LEU A 696 24.92 -16.60 -7.25
CA LEU A 696 24.67 -15.30 -6.63
C LEU A 696 23.39 -15.36 -5.77
N PRO A 697 23.26 -14.50 -4.75
CA PRO A 697 22.04 -14.40 -3.96
C PRO A 697 20.82 -14.19 -4.86
N GLU A 698 19.71 -14.86 -4.53
CA GLU A 698 18.50 -14.75 -5.33
C GLU A 698 18.01 -13.29 -5.37
N PRO A 699 17.77 -12.73 -6.56
CA PRO A 699 17.26 -11.37 -6.71
C PRO A 699 15.80 -11.28 -6.26
N GLU A 700 15.32 -10.06 -6.03
CA GLU A 700 13.97 -9.86 -5.51
C GLU A 700 12.91 -10.48 -6.47
N PRO A 701 11.89 -11.17 -5.93
CA PRO A 701 10.89 -11.91 -6.71
C PRO A 701 9.83 -10.98 -7.34
N LEU A 702 10.28 -9.95 -8.05
CA LEU A 702 9.45 -9.00 -8.79
C LEU A 702 9.17 -9.56 -10.19
N ASP A 703 8.01 -10.19 -10.36
CA ASP A 703 7.59 -10.85 -11.62
C ASP A 703 6.74 -9.95 -12.53
N TYR A 704 6.77 -8.63 -12.29
CA TYR A 704 5.98 -7.64 -13.04
C TYR A 704 6.49 -7.39 -14.47
N SER A 705 5.62 -6.79 -15.29
CA SER A 705 5.95 -6.36 -16.66
C SER A 705 7.13 -5.39 -16.70
N ILE A 706 7.99 -5.51 -17.74
CA ILE A 706 9.15 -4.63 -17.92
C ILE A 706 8.73 -3.18 -18.15
N ASN A 707 7.55 -2.98 -18.74
CA ASN A 707 7.01 -1.66 -19.04
C ASN A 707 6.82 -0.83 -17.78
N VAL A 708 6.42 -1.45 -16.67
CA VAL A 708 6.27 -0.78 -15.37
C VAL A 708 7.62 -0.23 -14.91
N SER A 709 8.67 -1.06 -14.94
CA SER A 709 10.03 -0.65 -14.55
C SER A 709 10.57 0.45 -15.46
N ILE A 710 10.30 0.41 -16.77
CA ILE A 710 10.70 1.45 -17.73
C ILE A 710 10.00 2.79 -17.40
N VAL A 711 8.68 2.79 -17.19
CA VAL A 711 7.91 4.00 -16.86
C VAL A 711 8.41 4.62 -15.56
N ILE A 712 8.61 3.82 -14.50
CA ILE A 712 9.14 4.29 -13.23
C ILE A 712 10.56 4.84 -13.39
N HIS A 713 11.43 4.15 -14.13
CA HIS A 713 12.80 4.61 -14.37
C HIS A 713 12.82 5.95 -15.13
N CYS A 714 11.96 6.12 -16.13
CA CYS A 714 11.84 7.38 -16.86
C CYS A 714 11.26 8.51 -16.01
N ALA A 715 10.28 8.21 -15.15
CA ALA A 715 9.82 9.17 -14.16
C ALA A 715 10.96 9.55 -13.18
N ALA A 716 11.84 8.62 -12.82
CA ALA A 716 13.00 8.89 -11.96
C ALA A 716 14.04 9.78 -12.64
N ILE A 717 14.27 9.62 -13.96
CA ILE A 717 15.10 10.56 -14.74
C ILE A 717 14.51 11.97 -14.68
N ALA A 718 13.21 12.11 -14.95
CA ALA A 718 12.53 13.41 -14.87
C ALA A 718 12.59 14.01 -13.46
N LEU A 719 12.34 13.21 -12.42
CA LEU A 719 12.42 13.65 -11.03
C LEU A 719 13.84 14.08 -10.66
N SER A 720 14.87 13.38 -11.14
CA SER A 720 16.27 13.78 -10.91
C SER A 720 16.58 15.14 -11.54
N LEU A 721 16.05 15.42 -12.74
CA LEU A 721 16.18 16.73 -13.39
C LEU A 721 15.47 17.82 -12.60
N LEU A 722 14.23 17.57 -12.15
CA LEU A 722 13.49 18.51 -11.30
C LEU A 722 14.21 18.75 -9.97
N ALA A 723 14.78 17.71 -9.36
CA ALA A 723 15.56 17.80 -8.13
C ALA A 723 16.82 18.65 -8.34
N THR A 724 17.59 18.42 -9.42
CA THR A 724 18.76 19.25 -9.74
C THR A 724 18.40 20.71 -10.00
N LEU A 725 17.30 20.97 -10.70
CA LEU A 725 16.81 22.32 -10.96
C LEU A 725 16.41 23.01 -9.65
N GLY A 726 15.70 22.29 -8.77
CA GLY A 726 15.33 22.78 -7.45
C GLY A 726 16.56 23.07 -6.57
N THR A 727 17.54 22.17 -6.54
CA THR A 727 18.81 22.39 -5.83
C THR A 727 19.57 23.58 -6.40
N TRP A 728 19.63 23.73 -7.72
CA TRP A 728 20.28 24.88 -8.36
C TRP A 728 19.59 26.20 -8.01
N LEU A 729 18.27 26.27 -8.12
CA LEU A 729 17.48 27.44 -7.70
C LEU A 729 17.68 27.75 -6.21
N ALA A 730 17.78 26.72 -5.37
CA ALA A 730 18.06 26.90 -3.94
C ALA A 730 19.46 27.47 -3.69
N LEU A 731 20.48 26.97 -4.40
CA LEU A 731 21.85 27.48 -4.34
C LEU A 731 21.95 28.94 -4.84
N THR A 732 21.17 29.31 -5.86
CA THR A 732 21.23 30.66 -6.47
C THR A 732 20.38 31.70 -5.74
N LEU A 733 19.16 31.36 -5.33
CA LEU A 733 18.17 32.32 -4.79
C LEU A 733 18.16 32.37 -3.26
N TYR A 734 18.37 31.22 -2.60
CA TYR A 734 18.11 31.07 -1.18
C TYR A 734 19.36 30.81 -0.34
N GLY A 735 20.58 30.88 -0.89
CA GLY A 735 21.81 30.77 -0.11
C GLY A 735 21.79 31.65 1.16
N ASN A 736 21.30 32.89 1.03
CA ASN A 736 21.18 33.85 2.13
C ASN A 736 19.98 33.59 3.07
N ALA A 737 18.93 32.89 2.61
CA ALA A 737 17.73 32.58 3.39
C ALA A 737 17.85 31.25 4.16
N PHE A 738 18.42 30.21 3.54
CA PHE A 738 18.78 28.96 4.22
C PHE A 738 19.91 29.19 5.23
N TYR A 739 20.85 30.10 4.96
CA TYR A 739 21.80 30.58 5.95
C TYR A 739 21.09 31.16 7.19
N ARG A 740 20.08 32.02 7.01
CA ARG A 740 19.26 32.54 8.15
C ARG A 740 18.43 31.47 8.84
N LEU A 741 17.86 30.52 8.10
CA LEU A 741 17.06 29.42 8.68
C LEU A 741 17.94 28.43 9.47
N ALA A 742 19.11 28.07 8.94
CA ALA A 742 20.10 27.22 9.60
C ALA A 742 20.60 27.88 10.91
N LEU A 743 20.88 29.20 10.89
CA LEU A 743 21.20 29.98 12.10
C LEU A 743 20.07 29.93 13.15
N ARG A 744 18.81 30.02 12.71
CA ARG A 744 17.64 30.00 13.60
C ARG A 744 17.42 28.63 14.25
N ILE A 745 17.69 27.55 13.52
CA ILE A 745 17.54 26.16 14.00
C ILE A 745 18.69 25.80 14.95
N THR A 746 19.92 26.19 14.61
CA THR A 746 21.11 25.84 15.39
C THR A 746 21.35 26.76 16.59
N ARG A 747 20.61 27.89 16.69
CA ARG A 747 20.81 28.94 17.70
C ARG A 747 22.24 29.52 17.73
N LEU A 748 23.03 29.32 16.67
CA LEU A 748 24.36 29.93 16.55
C LEU A 748 24.25 31.40 16.12
N SER A 749 25.18 32.22 16.60
CA SER A 749 25.28 33.64 16.21
C SER A 749 25.97 33.79 14.85
N GLN A 750 25.67 34.87 14.13
CA GLN A 750 26.25 35.21 12.83
C GLN A 750 27.80 35.12 12.77
N PRO A 751 28.57 35.59 13.77
CA PRO A 751 30.04 35.45 13.77
C PRO A 751 30.51 33.99 13.94
N THR A 752 29.83 33.18 14.75
CA THR A 752 30.22 31.76 14.95
C THR A 752 29.97 30.90 13.70
N SER A 753 29.00 31.26 12.87
CA SER A 753 28.74 30.58 11.60
C SER A 753 29.82 30.85 10.55
N ASN A 754 30.30 32.09 10.44
CA ASN A 754 31.40 32.42 9.52
C ASN A 754 32.70 31.73 9.93
N VAL A 755 32.95 31.62 11.24
CA VAL A 755 34.08 30.83 11.78
C VAL A 755 33.91 29.34 11.47
N MET A 756 32.70 28.78 11.62
CA MET A 756 32.45 27.36 11.32
C MET A 756 32.55 27.02 9.83
N ILE A 757 32.13 27.92 8.94
CA ILE A 757 32.31 27.79 7.48
C ILE A 757 33.81 27.83 7.13
N SER A 758 34.57 28.74 7.73
CA SER A 758 36.03 28.83 7.56
C SER A 758 36.75 27.57 8.09
N ILE A 759 36.37 27.06 9.27
CA ILE A 759 36.90 25.80 9.80
C ILE A 759 36.57 24.63 8.85
N MET A 760 35.39 24.59 8.24
CA MET A 760 35.01 23.52 7.32
C MET A 760 35.77 23.56 5.99
N THR A 761 36.02 24.75 5.42
CA THR A 761 36.79 24.87 4.17
C THR A 761 38.28 24.59 4.38
N HIS A 762 38.81 24.89 5.57
CA HIS A 762 40.23 24.70 5.88
C HIS A 762 40.55 23.38 6.61
N LEU A 763 39.59 22.77 7.31
CA LEU A 763 39.74 21.54 8.12
C LEU A 763 38.52 20.57 7.96
N PRO A 764 38.22 20.04 6.77
CA PRO A 764 37.05 19.17 6.56
C PRO A 764 37.10 17.85 7.33
N ILE A 765 38.28 17.35 7.74
CA ILE A 765 38.40 16.15 8.59
C ILE A 765 37.81 16.39 9.99
N THR A 766 38.05 17.55 10.60
CA THR A 766 37.53 17.84 11.95
C THR A 766 36.00 17.91 11.94
N PHE A 767 35.44 18.41 10.84
CA PHE A 767 34.00 18.38 10.58
C PHE A 767 33.47 16.95 10.38
N GLY A 768 34.20 16.10 9.66
CA GLY A 768 33.90 14.67 9.56
C GLY A 768 33.84 14.00 10.94
N ILE A 769 34.81 14.28 11.80
CA ILE A 769 34.84 13.77 13.19
C ILE A 769 33.62 14.27 13.97
N LEU A 770 33.26 15.56 13.85
CA LEU A 770 32.08 16.13 14.51
C LEU A 770 30.78 15.47 14.06
N THR A 771 30.58 15.29 12.75
CA THR A 771 29.36 14.67 12.20
C THR A 771 29.26 13.18 12.53
N ILE A 772 30.39 12.47 12.58
CA ILE A 772 30.44 11.07 13.03
C ILE A 772 30.18 10.98 14.54
N ALA A 773 30.81 11.83 15.35
CA ALA A 773 30.61 11.86 16.80
C ALA A 773 29.15 12.19 17.15
N THR A 774 28.51 13.11 16.40
CA THR A 774 27.07 13.38 16.55
C THR A 774 26.23 12.20 16.09
N ALA A 775 26.55 11.54 14.98
CA ALA A 775 25.83 10.33 14.53
C ALA A 775 25.89 9.19 15.57
N VAL A 776 27.06 8.96 16.18
CA VAL A 776 27.26 7.92 17.21
C VAL A 776 26.64 8.31 18.55
N GLY A 777 26.75 9.59 18.94
CA GLY A 777 26.20 10.08 20.22
C GLY A 777 24.69 10.35 20.20
N THR A 778 24.07 10.42 19.02
CA THR A 778 22.63 10.65 18.85
C THR A 778 22.01 9.59 17.94
N CYS A 779 21.79 9.92 16.67
CA CYS A 779 21.41 8.98 15.62
C CYS A 779 22.00 9.43 14.29
N SER A 780 22.16 8.47 13.36
CA SER A 780 22.77 8.69 12.05
C SER A 780 22.11 9.79 11.25
N GLY A 781 20.77 9.91 11.27
CA GLY A 781 20.09 10.93 10.49
C GLY A 781 20.28 12.35 11.01
N VAL A 782 20.55 12.56 12.31
CA VAL A 782 20.97 13.88 12.83
C VAL A 782 22.37 14.24 12.32
N GLY A 783 23.31 13.29 12.36
CA GLY A 783 24.65 13.48 11.79
C GLY A 783 24.62 13.76 10.28
N LEU A 784 23.77 13.04 9.53
CA LEU A 784 23.54 13.25 8.10
C LEU A 784 22.85 14.58 7.81
N LEU A 785 21.90 15.00 8.64
CA LEU A 785 21.22 16.30 8.48
C LEU A 785 22.22 17.44 8.65
N LEU A 786 23.08 17.36 9.67
CA LEU A 786 24.16 18.31 9.86
C LEU A 786 25.07 18.30 8.63
N ALA A 787 25.58 17.14 8.21
CA ALA A 787 26.42 17.02 7.03
C ALA A 787 25.77 17.60 5.76
N PHE A 788 24.47 17.35 5.56
CA PHE A 788 23.72 17.88 4.41
C PHE A 788 23.63 19.41 4.44
N ILE A 789 23.23 20.00 5.57
CA ILE A 789 23.11 21.47 5.72
C ILE A 789 24.47 22.12 5.47
N PHE A 790 25.53 21.59 6.06
CA PHE A 790 26.87 22.14 5.93
C PHE A 790 27.42 22.01 4.52
N TYR A 791 27.30 20.83 3.91
CA TYR A 791 27.73 20.60 2.54
C TYR A 791 26.96 21.48 1.55
N PHE A 792 25.65 21.71 1.78
CA PHE A 792 24.85 22.67 1.00
C PHE A 792 25.36 24.11 1.14
N LEU A 793 25.61 24.59 2.37
CA LEU A 793 26.12 25.95 2.60
C LEU A 793 27.51 26.16 1.97
N MET A 794 28.38 25.17 2.08
CA MET A 794 29.70 25.19 1.44
C MET A 794 29.59 25.33 -0.08
N LEU A 795 28.72 24.53 -0.71
CA LEU A 795 28.47 24.56 -2.14
C LEU A 795 27.84 25.89 -2.57
N SER A 796 26.95 26.46 -1.75
CA SER A 796 26.32 27.75 -2.02
C SER A 796 27.33 28.90 -2.03
N ASN A 797 28.28 28.91 -1.09
CA ASN A 797 29.33 29.93 -1.06
C ASN A 797 30.28 29.78 -2.24
N ALA A 798 30.76 28.56 -2.52
CA ALA A 798 31.62 28.32 -3.67
C ALA A 798 30.95 28.68 -5.01
N TYR A 799 29.63 28.45 -5.12
CA TYR A 799 28.85 28.84 -6.30
C TYR A 799 28.74 30.36 -6.43
N LYS A 800 28.52 31.07 -5.31
CA LYS A 800 28.47 32.53 -5.29
C LYS A 800 29.81 33.12 -5.74
N ASP A 801 30.92 32.69 -5.15
CA ASP A 801 32.26 33.19 -5.47
C ASP A 801 32.58 32.96 -6.95
N TYR A 802 32.32 31.76 -7.46
CA TYR A 802 32.51 31.45 -8.88
C TYR A 802 31.60 32.27 -9.82
N LEU A 803 30.35 32.55 -9.41
CA LEU A 803 29.44 33.37 -10.21
C LEU A 803 29.93 34.83 -10.27
N GLU A 804 30.40 35.37 -9.15
CA GLU A 804 31.00 36.71 -9.08
C GLU A 804 32.23 36.79 -9.99
N ASP A 805 33.15 35.83 -9.90
CA ASP A 805 34.35 35.76 -10.75
C ASP A 805 34.00 35.63 -12.23
N PHE A 806 33.04 34.77 -12.57
CA PHE A 806 32.58 34.58 -13.95
C PHE A 806 31.93 35.85 -14.52
N LEU A 807 31.10 36.54 -13.72
CA LEU A 807 30.50 37.82 -14.11
C LEU A 807 31.56 38.91 -14.30
N TRP A 808 32.55 38.98 -13.40
CA TRP A 808 33.67 39.92 -13.51
C TRP A 808 34.53 39.65 -14.75
N GLN A 809 34.87 38.40 -15.03
CA GLN A 809 35.62 38.02 -16.24
C GLN A 809 34.85 38.37 -17.51
N LYS A 810 33.54 38.09 -17.56
CA LYS A 810 32.70 38.47 -18.70
C LYS A 810 32.54 39.98 -18.85
N ALA A 811 32.39 40.72 -17.74
CA ALA A 811 32.33 42.17 -17.75
C ALA A 811 33.65 42.78 -18.23
N ALA A 812 34.79 42.28 -17.74
CA ALA A 812 36.13 42.70 -18.18
C ALA A 812 36.37 42.43 -19.67
N ASN A 813 35.91 41.28 -20.19
CA ASN A 813 36.00 40.95 -21.61
C ASN A 813 35.06 41.80 -22.48
N LEU A 814 33.91 42.24 -21.95
CA LEU A 814 33.00 43.16 -22.64
C LEU A 814 33.58 44.58 -22.71
N VAL A 815 34.23 45.04 -21.63
CA VAL A 815 34.90 46.36 -21.57
C VAL A 815 36.15 46.41 -22.45
N ARG A 816 36.92 45.31 -22.54
CA ARG A 816 38.07 45.20 -23.46
C ARG A 816 37.68 45.01 -24.93
N GLY A 817 36.42 44.73 -25.22
CA GLY A 817 35.89 44.47 -26.57
C GLY A 817 35.23 45.65 -27.28
N MET A 818 35.18 46.85 -26.67
CA MET A 818 34.68 48.06 -27.34
C MET A 818 35.85 48.85 -27.96
N PRO A 819 35.87 49.14 -29.28
CA PRO A 819 36.74 50.17 -29.81
C PRO A 819 36.24 51.53 -29.30
N ALA A 820 37.15 52.35 -28.79
CA ALA A 820 36.85 53.72 -28.39
C ALA A 820 36.20 54.49 -29.55
N ALA A 821 34.95 54.90 -29.36
CA ALA A 821 34.23 55.77 -30.29
C ALA A 821 33.64 56.95 -29.50
N GLY A 822 34.15 58.15 -29.81
CA GLY A 822 33.44 59.42 -29.68
C GLY A 822 33.36 60.03 -28.28
N ALA A 823 34.39 60.79 -27.89
CA ALA A 823 34.20 61.97 -27.05
C ALA A 823 34.34 63.21 -27.95
N ALA A 824 33.40 64.13 -27.78
CA ALA A 824 33.03 65.22 -28.67
C ALA A 824 34.10 66.32 -28.87
N GLU A 825 33.95 67.02 -30.00
CA GLU A 825 34.59 68.28 -30.39
C GLU A 825 34.39 69.41 -29.38
N GLU A 826 35.41 70.25 -29.14
CA GLU A 826 35.53 71.70 -29.48
C GLU A 826 36.76 72.37 -28.79
N PRO A 827 37.28 73.57 -29.19
CA PRO A 827 38.43 73.69 -30.11
C PRO A 827 39.63 74.55 -29.60
N SER A 828 40.64 74.71 -30.49
CA SER A 828 41.77 75.69 -30.52
C SER A 828 42.99 75.34 -29.65
N SER A 829 44.27 75.52 -30.04
CA SER A 829 44.92 76.40 -31.05
C SER A 829 46.39 75.97 -31.32
N CYS A 830 46.90 76.31 -32.52
CA CYS A 830 48.30 76.53 -32.96
C CYS A 830 49.26 75.31 -33.05
N GLU A 831 49.69 74.91 -34.25
CA GLU A 831 50.96 75.31 -34.93
C GLU A 831 52.20 74.82 -34.13
N ASP A 832 53.14 74.01 -34.63
CA ASP A 832 53.74 74.04 -35.95
C ASP A 832 54.63 72.81 -36.26
N ALA A 833 54.84 72.62 -37.57
CA ALA A 833 56.04 72.17 -38.27
C ALA A 833 56.67 70.76 -38.06
N ALA A 834 56.64 70.06 -39.19
CA ALA A 834 57.30 68.83 -39.59
C ALA A 834 58.85 68.82 -39.63
N LYS A 835 59.34 67.57 -39.71
CA LYS A 835 60.55 67.00 -40.37
C LYS A 835 61.78 66.68 -39.51
N GLU A 836 62.12 65.39 -39.47
CA GLU A 836 63.35 64.77 -40.01
C GLU A 836 63.30 63.26 -39.69
N GLN A 837 62.97 62.39 -40.65
CA GLN A 837 63.89 61.55 -41.46
C GLN A 837 65.03 60.82 -40.72
N ASN A 838 64.80 59.50 -40.61
CA ASN A 838 65.66 58.37 -41.01
C ASN A 838 66.87 57.92 -40.17
N ALA A 839 66.89 56.58 -40.07
CA ALA A 839 68.02 55.66 -39.97
C ALA A 839 68.64 55.47 -38.57
N GLU A 840 68.31 54.34 -37.95
CA GLU A 840 69.31 53.32 -37.62
C GLU A 840 68.60 52.01 -37.23
N GLN A 841 68.80 50.99 -38.05
CA GLN A 841 68.48 49.60 -37.78
C GLN A 841 69.71 48.79 -38.19
N GLU A 842 70.07 47.82 -37.35
CA GLU A 842 71.18 46.84 -37.44
C GLU A 842 72.52 47.24 -36.82
N ALA A 843 72.73 46.82 -35.57
CA ALA A 843 73.66 45.74 -35.23
C ALA A 843 73.88 45.64 -33.71
N LEU A 844 73.29 44.62 -33.08
CA LEU A 844 73.92 43.91 -31.96
C LEU A 844 73.20 42.57 -31.76
N GLU A 845 73.68 41.59 -32.51
CA GLU A 845 73.44 40.17 -32.29
C GLU A 845 74.28 39.67 -31.09
N GLN A 846 73.73 38.68 -30.40
CA GLN A 846 74.35 37.71 -29.47
C GLN A 846 74.63 38.12 -28.01
N LYS A 847 73.72 37.72 -27.10
CA LYS A 847 73.96 36.65 -26.09
C LYS A 847 72.73 36.34 -25.20
N GLY A 848 72.37 35.05 -25.14
CA GLY A 848 71.54 34.38 -24.11
C GLY A 848 70.02 34.42 -24.37
N GLY A 849 69.26 33.35 -24.59
CA GLY A 849 69.42 31.93 -24.22
C GLY A 849 68.83 31.66 -22.83
N GLN A 850 67.80 30.79 -22.75
CA GLN A 850 67.04 30.29 -21.55
C GLN A 850 65.89 31.21 -21.10
N GLN A 851 64.63 30.81 -20.90
CA GLN A 851 63.93 29.52 -20.72
C GLN A 851 62.52 29.61 -21.37
N GLU A 852 62.12 28.58 -22.12
CA GLU A 852 60.71 28.19 -22.18
C GLU A 852 60.37 27.56 -20.82
N GLU A 853 59.63 28.26 -19.96
CA GLU A 853 58.92 27.62 -18.86
C GLU A 853 57.57 27.15 -19.40
N ASP A 854 57.39 25.83 -19.39
CA ASP A 854 56.11 25.14 -19.46
C ASP A 854 55.12 25.75 -18.44
N GLU A 855 54.23 26.64 -18.89
CA GLU A 855 52.96 26.88 -18.16
C GLU A 855 52.05 25.67 -18.40
N ASP A 856 52.21 24.64 -17.55
CA ASP A 856 51.23 23.58 -17.39
C ASP A 856 49.82 24.21 -17.18
N PRO A 857 48.81 23.90 -18.01
CA PRO A 857 47.48 24.48 -17.84
C PRO A 857 46.87 23.96 -16.53
N GLU A 858 46.71 24.83 -15.54
CA GLU A 858 46.18 24.49 -14.21
C GLU A 858 44.94 23.57 -14.30
N PRO A 859 45.05 22.29 -13.90
CA PRO A 859 43.98 21.33 -14.14
C PRO A 859 42.97 21.33 -12.98
N CYS A 860 41.81 21.95 -13.21
CA CYS A 860 40.50 21.70 -12.56
C CYS A 860 40.54 21.14 -11.11
N VAL A 861 40.44 22.01 -10.10
CA VAL A 861 40.64 21.62 -8.70
C VAL A 861 39.41 21.98 -7.83
N GLY A 862 38.78 20.97 -7.20
CA GLY A 862 37.86 21.17 -6.06
C GLY A 862 36.40 21.54 -6.38
N LEU A 863 35.81 22.38 -5.53
CA LEU A 863 34.37 22.70 -5.49
C LEU A 863 33.82 23.34 -6.78
N HIS A 864 34.67 23.78 -7.69
CA HIS A 864 34.29 24.43 -8.95
C HIS A 864 33.60 23.50 -9.95
N ASN A 865 33.64 22.17 -9.75
CA ASN A 865 32.84 21.22 -10.53
C ASN A 865 31.46 20.98 -9.89
N PHE A 866 30.58 21.97 -10.01
CA PHE A 866 29.26 21.96 -9.38
C PHE A 866 28.39 20.77 -9.79
N SER A 867 28.46 20.34 -11.06
CA SER A 867 27.66 19.22 -11.55
C SER A 867 27.89 17.92 -10.75
N PHE A 868 29.15 17.65 -10.39
CA PHE A 868 29.55 16.50 -9.57
C PHE A 868 29.10 16.65 -8.12
N HIS A 869 29.35 17.82 -7.51
CA HIS A 869 28.98 18.06 -6.12
C HIS A 869 27.47 18.10 -5.88
N VAL A 870 26.67 18.57 -6.87
CA VAL A 870 25.20 18.49 -6.83
C VAL A 870 24.74 17.02 -6.85
N THR A 871 25.35 16.15 -7.66
CA THR A 871 25.03 14.71 -7.65
C THR A 871 25.32 14.07 -6.29
N LEU A 872 26.48 14.38 -5.69
CA LEU A 872 26.82 13.90 -4.35
C LEU A 872 25.86 14.46 -3.28
N LEU A 873 25.44 15.72 -3.40
CA LEU A 873 24.48 16.34 -2.50
C LEU A 873 23.10 15.68 -2.60
N LEU A 874 22.65 15.32 -3.82
CA LEU A 874 21.41 14.59 -4.03
C LEU A 874 21.49 13.15 -3.50
N MET A 875 22.63 12.47 -3.65
CA MET A 875 22.85 11.16 -3.04
C MET A 875 22.85 11.24 -1.50
N LEU A 876 23.45 12.28 -0.92
CA LEU A 876 23.42 12.54 0.51
C LEU A 876 22.00 12.86 1.00
N LEU A 877 21.21 13.61 0.22
CA LEU A 877 19.79 13.85 0.49
C LEU A 877 19.00 12.54 0.49
N MET A 878 19.23 11.66 -0.48
CA MET A 878 18.59 10.34 -0.51
C MET A 878 18.94 9.51 0.73
N GLN A 879 20.22 9.50 1.13
CA GLN A 879 20.65 8.83 2.37
C GLN A 879 19.94 9.41 3.61
N LEU A 880 19.84 10.74 3.70
CA LEU A 880 19.13 11.43 4.79
C LEU A 880 17.63 11.08 4.82
N LEU A 881 16.95 11.08 3.66
CA LEU A 881 15.52 10.77 3.57
C LEU A 881 15.23 9.31 3.99
N LEU A 882 16.08 8.37 3.58
CA LEU A 882 15.97 6.96 3.97
C LEU A 882 16.14 6.76 5.49
N ASN A 883 16.94 7.61 6.16
CA ASN A 883 17.19 7.55 7.61
C ASN A 883 16.26 8.48 8.42
N SER A 884 15.28 9.13 7.77
CA SER A 884 14.31 9.97 8.48
C SER A 884 13.44 9.19 9.49
N PRO A 885 13.02 7.94 9.25
CA PRO A 885 12.23 7.19 10.23
C PRO A 885 12.97 6.87 11.52
N SER A 886 14.24 6.43 11.42
CA SER A 886 15.09 6.15 12.60
C SER A 886 15.35 7.42 13.41
N SER A 887 15.55 8.55 12.73
CA SER A 887 15.71 9.86 13.37
C SER A 887 14.47 10.27 14.16
N LEU A 888 13.29 10.11 13.57
CA LEU A 888 12.03 10.44 14.21
C LEU A 888 11.77 9.53 15.42
N ALA A 889 12.09 8.24 15.30
CA ALA A 889 12.02 7.28 16.39
C ALA A 889 12.94 7.67 17.56
N TRP A 890 14.19 8.05 17.26
CA TRP A 890 15.15 8.52 18.28
C TRP A 890 14.65 9.78 19.01
N VAL A 891 14.18 10.80 18.29
CA VAL A 891 13.68 12.06 18.89
C VAL A 891 12.52 11.80 19.85
N ARG A 892 11.58 10.92 19.49
CA ARG A 892 10.42 10.60 20.33
C ARG A 892 10.83 9.90 21.63
N ASN A 893 11.71 8.91 21.52
CA ASN A 893 12.10 8.06 22.66
C ASN A 893 13.08 8.69 23.62
N ARG A 894 13.80 9.74 23.19
CA ARG A 894 14.69 10.51 24.06
C ARG A 894 13.99 11.04 25.32
N ARG A 895 12.68 11.34 25.25
CA ARG A 895 11.89 11.78 26.42
C ARG A 895 11.80 10.73 27.53
N HIS A 896 11.93 9.46 27.17
CA HIS A 896 11.78 8.32 28.07
C HIS A 896 13.13 7.65 28.42
N GLY A 897 14.26 8.16 27.91
CA GLY A 897 15.59 7.56 28.14
C GLY A 897 15.74 6.16 27.54
N ILE A 898 15.01 5.85 26.46
CA ILE A 898 15.04 4.54 25.81
C ILE A 898 16.05 4.57 24.65
N ASP A 899 17.02 3.66 24.69
CA ASP A 899 17.94 3.44 23.58
C ASP A 899 17.36 2.43 22.59
N LEU A 900 17.25 2.84 21.33
CA LEU A 900 16.78 2.00 20.21
C LEU A 900 17.90 1.82 19.19
N PRO A 901 17.96 0.68 18.48
CA PRO A 901 19.01 0.41 17.51
C PRO A 901 18.95 1.36 16.31
N ASP A 902 20.09 1.82 15.79
CA ASP A 902 20.12 2.55 14.52
C ASP A 902 20.58 1.61 13.39
N PRO A 903 19.65 1.10 12.56
CA PRO A 903 19.98 0.13 11.50
C PRO A 903 20.88 0.74 10.41
N SER A 904 20.97 2.07 10.35
CA SER A 904 21.68 2.82 9.31
C SER A 904 22.96 3.49 9.81
N LEU A 905 23.39 3.22 11.04
CA LEU A 905 24.57 3.84 11.64
C LEU A 905 25.85 3.57 10.84
N TYR A 906 26.17 2.30 10.58
CA TYR A 906 27.38 1.91 9.84
C TYR A 906 27.46 2.52 8.43
N PRO A 907 26.45 2.38 7.54
CA PRO A 907 26.53 3.00 6.23
C PRO A 907 26.63 4.53 6.31
N SER A 908 26.01 5.16 7.31
CA SER A 908 26.10 6.62 7.49
C SER A 908 27.49 7.08 7.92
N ILE A 909 28.16 6.36 8.82
CA ILE A 909 29.55 6.64 9.20
C ILE A 909 30.46 6.57 7.97
N VAL A 910 30.28 5.54 7.12
CA VAL A 910 31.05 5.38 5.87
C VAL A 910 30.81 6.56 4.93
N VAL A 911 29.56 7.01 4.75
CA VAL A 911 29.24 8.19 3.92
C VAL A 911 29.90 9.45 4.49
N LEU A 912 29.76 9.71 5.80
CA LEU A 912 30.31 10.90 6.45
C LEU A 912 31.84 10.96 6.40
N ALA A 913 32.51 9.83 6.67
CA ALA A 913 33.96 9.70 6.58
C ALA A 913 34.47 9.85 5.15
N SER A 914 33.75 9.27 4.18
CA SER A 914 34.12 9.38 2.77
C SER A 914 33.91 10.79 2.24
N LEU A 915 32.83 11.47 2.65
CA LEU A 915 32.56 12.86 2.26
C LEU A 915 33.63 13.80 2.84
N SER A 916 34.00 13.66 4.11
CA SER A 916 35.06 14.49 4.71
C SER A 916 36.42 14.27 4.03
N LEU A 917 36.75 13.03 3.67
CA LEU A 917 37.95 12.70 2.91
C LEU A 917 37.93 13.32 1.51
N LEU A 918 36.82 13.21 0.78
CA LEU A 918 36.67 13.82 -0.54
C LEU A 918 36.84 15.34 -0.51
N LEU A 919 36.29 16.00 0.52
CA LEU A 919 36.46 17.43 0.73
C LEU A 919 37.90 17.81 1.06
N GLN A 920 38.58 17.03 1.91
CA GLN A 920 40.00 17.25 2.24
C GLN A 920 40.90 17.15 1.00
N LEU A 921 40.62 16.19 0.13
CA LEU A 921 41.38 15.97 -1.10
C LEU A 921 41.03 16.98 -2.21
N ARG A 922 40.12 17.94 -1.95
CA ARG A 922 39.59 18.86 -2.98
C ARG A 922 39.13 18.09 -4.23
N ALA A 923 38.43 16.99 -4.02
CA ALA A 923 37.88 16.18 -5.10
C ALA A 923 36.76 16.94 -5.83
N PRO A 924 36.55 16.71 -7.15
CA PRO A 924 37.26 15.73 -7.97
C PRO A 924 38.59 16.28 -8.54
N GLN A 925 39.66 15.49 -8.44
CA GLN A 925 40.92 15.76 -9.16
C GLN A 925 40.99 14.91 -10.44
N LYS A 926 41.71 15.36 -11.47
CA LYS A 926 41.87 14.58 -12.71
C LYS A 926 42.89 13.45 -12.51
N CYS A 927 42.39 12.25 -12.25
CA CYS A 927 43.17 11.04 -12.00
C CYS A 927 43.14 10.06 -13.20
N GLN A 928 44.17 9.22 -13.33
CA GLN A 928 44.10 8.03 -14.20
C GLN A 928 43.28 6.92 -13.51
N GLY A 929 42.61 6.05 -14.28
CA GLY A 929 41.86 4.91 -13.73
C GLY A 929 40.34 5.11 -13.57
N TYR A 930 39.81 6.30 -13.86
CA TYR A 930 38.36 6.58 -13.75
C TYR A 930 37.46 5.70 -14.61
N TRP A 931 37.98 5.09 -15.68
CA TRP A 931 37.26 4.11 -16.46
C TRP A 931 36.88 2.86 -15.64
N MET A 932 37.76 2.40 -14.74
CA MET A 932 37.46 1.29 -13.84
C MET A 932 36.37 1.69 -12.82
N LEU A 933 36.48 2.88 -12.23
CA LEU A 933 35.48 3.39 -11.30
C LEU A 933 34.11 3.57 -11.98
N SER A 934 34.10 4.01 -13.24
CA SER A 934 32.90 4.10 -14.08
C SER A 934 32.22 2.74 -14.29
N LEU A 935 33.00 1.69 -14.57
CA LEU A 935 32.48 0.33 -14.68
C LEU A 935 31.84 -0.14 -13.37
N VAL A 936 32.49 0.15 -12.24
CA VAL A 936 31.97 -0.21 -10.91
C VAL A 936 30.65 0.51 -10.60
N PHE A 937 30.53 1.81 -10.88
CA PHE A 937 29.25 2.52 -10.71
C PHE A 937 28.14 1.96 -11.60
N TYR A 938 28.47 1.49 -12.81
CA TYR A 938 27.51 0.81 -13.67
C TYR A 938 27.02 -0.52 -13.08
N VAL A 939 27.93 -1.31 -12.49
CA VAL A 939 27.58 -2.55 -11.79
C VAL A 939 26.72 -2.26 -10.55
N LEU A 940 27.09 -1.26 -9.74
CA LEU A 940 26.28 -0.83 -8.59
C LEU A 940 24.88 -0.38 -9.01
N ALA A 941 24.73 0.34 -10.12
CA ALA A 941 23.43 0.71 -10.66
C ALA A 941 22.58 -0.52 -11.03
N GLY A 942 23.20 -1.61 -11.51
CA GLY A 942 22.55 -2.89 -11.73
C GLY A 942 22.13 -3.60 -10.43
N VAL A 943 23.00 -3.61 -9.41
CA VAL A 943 22.70 -4.16 -8.07
C VAL A 943 21.47 -3.48 -7.46
N VAL A 944 21.36 -2.15 -7.59
CA VAL A 944 20.20 -1.38 -7.11
C VAL A 944 18.88 -1.89 -7.70
N LEU A 945 18.83 -2.14 -9.01
CA LEU A 945 17.60 -2.60 -9.68
C LEU A 945 17.29 -4.09 -9.41
N LEU A 946 18.28 -4.89 -9.03
CA LEU A 946 18.10 -6.32 -8.75
C LEU A 946 17.73 -6.62 -7.29
N TYR A 947 18.24 -5.81 -6.35
CA TYR A 947 18.23 -6.16 -4.92
C TYR A 947 17.66 -5.09 -3.99
N CYS A 948 17.30 -3.90 -4.47
CA CYS A 948 16.89 -2.77 -3.63
C CYS A 948 15.53 -2.16 -3.97
N GLN A 949 14.73 -2.77 -4.86
CA GLN A 949 13.42 -2.23 -5.27
C GLN A 949 12.34 -2.49 -4.21
N ALA A 950 12.31 -3.69 -3.62
CA ALA A 950 11.40 -4.03 -2.54
C ALA A 950 12.02 -3.73 -1.17
N ALA A 951 13.29 -4.11 -0.95
CA ALA A 951 14.07 -3.85 0.26
C ALA A 951 14.83 -2.51 0.14
N ILE A 952 14.10 -1.41 0.33
CA ILE A 952 14.58 -0.03 0.10
C ILE A 952 15.77 0.31 1.00
N TYR A 953 15.81 -0.23 2.23
CA TYR A 953 16.90 0.04 3.17
C TYR A 953 18.29 -0.35 2.64
N ARG A 954 18.38 -1.33 1.74
CA ARG A 954 19.64 -1.78 1.12
C ARG A 954 20.31 -0.68 0.29
N LEU A 955 19.55 0.32 -0.17
CA LEU A 955 20.07 1.50 -0.86
C LEU A 955 21.09 2.25 -0.01
N THR A 956 20.93 2.27 1.32
CA THR A 956 21.85 2.99 2.22
C THR A 956 23.28 2.43 2.13
N PHE A 957 23.42 1.11 2.00
CA PHE A 957 24.71 0.44 1.82
C PHE A 957 25.30 0.69 0.43
N VAL A 958 24.46 0.73 -0.62
CA VAL A 958 24.94 1.01 -1.99
C VAL A 958 25.43 2.45 -2.11
N ILE A 959 24.70 3.42 -1.54
CA ILE A 959 25.12 4.82 -1.48
C ILE A 959 26.46 4.92 -0.71
N ALA A 960 26.56 4.31 0.47
CA ALA A 960 27.80 4.28 1.24
C ALA A 960 28.98 3.68 0.45
N GLY A 961 28.76 2.57 -0.25
CA GLY A 961 29.76 1.94 -1.12
C GLY A 961 30.22 2.87 -2.26
N ALA A 962 29.30 3.61 -2.88
CA ALA A 962 29.64 4.56 -3.93
C ALA A 962 30.52 5.72 -3.41
N PHE A 963 30.21 6.27 -2.23
CA PHE A 963 31.03 7.30 -1.58
C PHE A 963 32.42 6.74 -1.20
N ALA A 964 32.49 5.53 -0.64
CA ALA A 964 33.73 4.89 -0.23
C ALA A 964 34.65 4.56 -1.42
N LEU A 965 34.11 4.04 -2.52
CA LEU A 965 34.89 3.73 -3.72
C LEU A 965 35.44 4.99 -4.38
N LEU A 966 34.63 6.06 -4.42
CA LEU A 966 35.05 7.35 -4.94
C LEU A 966 36.19 7.94 -4.09
N SER A 967 36.04 7.91 -2.76
CA SER A 967 37.05 8.43 -1.84
C SER A 967 38.35 7.60 -1.88
N ALA A 968 38.25 6.27 -1.86
CA ALA A 968 39.39 5.37 -1.98
C ALA A 968 40.15 5.56 -3.30
N HIS A 969 39.45 5.72 -4.43
CA HIS A 969 40.08 5.99 -5.72
C HIS A 969 40.89 7.30 -5.71
N GLN A 970 40.32 8.39 -5.16
CA GLN A 970 41.05 9.66 -5.04
C GLN A 970 42.28 9.50 -4.14
N SER A 971 42.13 8.85 -2.98
CA SER A 971 43.22 8.67 -2.02
C SER A 971 44.36 7.84 -2.58
N LEU A 972 44.06 6.70 -3.21
CA LEU A 972 45.07 5.81 -3.80
C LEU A 972 45.84 6.51 -4.92
N TRP A 973 45.16 7.29 -5.77
CA TRP A 973 45.84 8.03 -6.82
C TRP A 973 46.78 9.11 -6.28
N ILE A 974 46.35 9.86 -5.26
CA ILE A 974 47.20 10.88 -4.63
C ILE A 974 48.40 10.24 -3.92
N LEU A 975 48.19 9.10 -3.24
CA LEU A 975 49.27 8.34 -2.62
C LEU A 975 50.28 7.85 -3.68
N TRP A 976 49.78 7.29 -4.78
CA TRP A 976 50.61 6.81 -5.88
C TRP A 976 51.36 7.95 -6.58
N ARG A 977 50.73 9.11 -6.79
CA ARG A 977 51.39 10.30 -7.34
C ARG A 977 52.52 10.79 -6.42
N ARG A 978 52.29 10.82 -5.10
CA ARG A 978 53.33 11.21 -4.13
C ARG A 978 54.47 10.19 -4.10
N LEU A 979 54.17 8.89 -4.15
CA LEU A 979 55.18 7.83 -4.16
C LEU A 979 55.96 7.72 -5.47
N SER A 980 55.40 8.18 -6.59
CA SER A 980 56.10 8.23 -7.89
C SER A 980 56.90 9.53 -8.09
N GLN A 981 56.71 10.52 -7.22
CA GLN A 981 57.49 11.76 -7.17
C GLN A 981 58.64 11.71 -6.14
N ILE A 982 58.69 10.69 -5.28
CA ILE A 982 59.79 10.33 -4.38
C ILE A 982 60.64 9.28 -5.10
#